data_AF-A0A916WZA4-F1
#
_entry.id   AF-A0A916WZA4-F1
#
_cell.length_a   1.000
_cell.length_b   1.000
_cell.length_c   1.000
_cell.angle_alpha   90.00
_cell.angle_beta   90.00
_cell.angle_gamma   90.00
#
_symmetry.space_group_name_H-M   'P 1'
#
loop_
_entity.id
_entity.type
_entity.pdbx_description
1 polymer ?
#
loop_
_entity_poly.entity_id
_entity_poly.type
_entity_poly.pdbx_seq_one_letter_code
_entity_poly.pdbx_strand_id
1 'polypeptide(L)'
;MIAAPSQRPGPGTAAVSPTRGRWALRDQPAVGWIVGAVAVALLHPFVADSHWLMVHMILLGAMTHAAIVWSTYFAQALLKTSEDVDPRRLQSARIVLVIIGVVCVLVGVPTAHWPLVIVGASLVSCAVLWHAVALAVRLGKSVARRFRTTVHYYLAAAICVPVGAGFGVALAKGSGDEWHGRLVLAHSMTMLLGWLGLTVLGTLLTLWPTMLRTRMDERAETLARQALPVVLVGLIGIDAATLAASRPAAVGCFAVYAAGVCWWGRALLRPVRTSPPRHASAYFVGSAVVWAAVLLILVPVEVATAASWGRVTDRYDAVATIAAVGFAFQLLSGALSHLVPVVIGGGAQVVRAAQVWFDRFAVARITVVNLGLVLWVTPTPPAVRDTAKLLTLVTLLTLVPLMILGTTAAARLRRELADDHSLRGRKLGVDPGIWSSGQLVAGVAVIALAVSIGIAWNPTGIGAVDAGGDTHAVQATGHTTTVRVTAADMRFHPSSVTVPRGDKLVVVLTNTDSSTSHDVAFPNGAKAPLLAKGKSARVEVGVITHSMQGWCTVPGHRAMGMVFTVKTTDAPATAMGHSAAPKRAVHADRAFPASFRAADPSLPPLTAATVHHVTLTVRDVEMEVAPGIRQKRWTYNGKVPAPTLHGRVGDTFVVKLINKGSMDHSIDFHAGEVSPDRPMREVAPGRSLTYRFTAHRAGIWMYHCATMPMTAHIAAGMAGAVVIEPPGLPPVDRSYLLVQSEVYVAGDGRSPVREVDADTAAKGTPTFVTFNGAADQYDARPLTARAGARVRIWVLDAGPAKALSFHVIGTQFDTVYAEGGYLLKRGKDGFGDVDGGAQALALQPGQGGFVEFTPPAAGHYPFVSHVMNDAEHGAHGTIEVTPSR
;
A
#
# COMPACT_ATOMS: atom_id res chain seq x y z
N MET A 1 0.10 -92.04 1.17
CA MET A 1 -0.60 -91.03 1.99
C MET A 1 0.39 -90.49 3.01
N ILE A 2 0.98 -89.33 2.73
CA ILE A 2 1.98 -88.69 3.58
C ILE A 2 1.46 -87.27 3.87
N ALA A 3 1.31 -86.96 5.14
CA ALA A 3 0.89 -85.66 5.64
C ALA A 3 2.00 -84.61 5.43
N ALA A 4 1.61 -83.42 4.96
CA ALA A 4 2.48 -82.24 4.88
C ALA A 4 1.95 -81.12 5.81
N PRO A 5 2.82 -80.26 6.36
CA PRO A 5 2.48 -79.33 7.43
C PRO A 5 1.84 -78.04 6.92
N SER A 6 1.08 -77.39 7.80
CA SER A 6 0.41 -76.11 7.59
C SER A 6 1.35 -75.00 7.13
N GLN A 7 1.06 -74.42 5.95
CA GLN A 7 1.71 -73.21 5.47
C GLN A 7 1.25 -71.99 6.27
N ARG A 8 2.23 -71.18 6.69
CA ARG A 8 2.04 -69.86 7.29
C ARG A 8 1.25 -68.95 6.33
N PRO A 9 0.35 -68.08 6.81
CA PRO A 9 -0.26 -67.07 5.96
C PRO A 9 0.83 -66.14 5.41
N GLY A 10 0.78 -65.91 4.09
CA GLY A 10 1.67 -65.00 3.37
C GLY A 10 1.61 -63.55 3.90
N PRO A 11 2.55 -62.68 3.51
CA PRO A 11 2.63 -61.33 4.04
C PRO A 11 1.32 -60.60 3.75
N GLY A 12 0.57 -60.34 4.82
CA GLY A 12 -0.71 -59.68 4.77
C GLY A 12 -0.60 -58.39 3.96
N THR A 13 -1.59 -58.16 3.11
CA THR A 13 -1.95 -56.84 2.61
C THR A 13 -1.98 -55.89 3.80
N ALA A 14 -0.89 -55.13 3.99
CA ALA A 14 -0.84 -54.07 4.97
C ALA A 14 -1.98 -53.12 4.63
N ALA A 15 -3.03 -53.15 5.46
CA ALA A 15 -4.14 -52.22 5.35
C ALA A 15 -3.55 -50.81 5.20
N VAL A 16 -3.90 -50.13 4.13
CA VAL A 16 -3.47 -48.75 3.90
C VAL A 16 -3.91 -47.96 5.11
N SER A 17 -2.95 -47.50 5.93
CA SER A 17 -3.26 -46.70 7.11
C SER A 17 -4.17 -45.54 6.69
N PRO A 18 -5.34 -45.35 7.35
CA PRO A 18 -6.29 -44.28 7.04
C PRO A 18 -5.72 -42.87 7.27
N THR A 19 -4.46 -42.78 7.71
CA THR A 19 -3.77 -41.52 8.02
C THR A 19 -2.90 -40.94 6.89
N ARG A 20 -2.92 -41.49 5.67
CA ARG A 20 -2.24 -40.92 4.49
C ARG A 20 -3.17 -40.18 3.51
N GLY A 21 -4.36 -39.78 3.97
CA GLY A 21 -5.33 -38.97 3.23
C GLY A 21 -5.14 -37.46 3.41
N ARG A 22 -5.84 -36.67 2.58
CA ARG A 22 -5.92 -35.19 2.70
C ARG A 22 -6.34 -34.78 4.11
N TRP A 23 -5.60 -33.86 4.74
CA TRP A 23 -5.93 -33.31 6.05
C TRP A 23 -6.02 -31.79 5.95
N ALA A 24 -7.24 -31.27 5.79
CA ALA A 24 -7.52 -29.86 5.52
C ALA A 24 -6.86 -28.92 6.53
N LEU A 25 -7.01 -29.18 7.84
CA LEU A 25 -6.43 -28.35 8.90
C LEU A 25 -4.89 -28.35 8.89
N ARG A 26 -4.24 -29.37 8.33
CA ARG A 26 -2.79 -29.35 8.15
C ARG A 26 -2.38 -28.50 6.96
N ASP A 27 -3.07 -28.68 5.84
CA ASP A 27 -2.60 -28.26 4.51
C ASP A 27 -3.11 -26.87 4.09
N GLN A 28 -4.29 -26.44 4.54
CA GLN A 28 -4.96 -25.23 4.03
C GLN A 28 -4.68 -23.93 4.81
N PRO A 29 -4.60 -23.91 6.17
CA PRO A 29 -4.53 -22.64 6.89
C PRO A 29 -3.31 -21.77 6.55
N ALA A 30 -2.13 -22.38 6.35
CA ALA A 30 -0.93 -21.63 5.92
C ALA A 30 -1.15 -20.91 4.58
N VAL A 31 -1.86 -21.54 3.64
CA VAL A 31 -2.21 -20.92 2.35
C VAL A 31 -3.22 -19.79 2.57
N GLY A 32 -4.23 -20.00 3.42
CA GLY A 32 -5.20 -18.95 3.78
C GLY A 32 -4.54 -17.70 4.35
N TRP A 33 -3.56 -17.86 5.24
CA TRP A 33 -2.78 -16.76 5.80
C TRP A 33 -1.96 -16.02 4.73
N ILE A 34 -1.33 -16.76 3.81
CA ILE A 34 -0.59 -16.17 2.69
C ILE A 34 -1.52 -15.36 1.78
N VAL A 35 -2.66 -15.94 1.37
CA VAL A 35 -3.64 -15.27 0.50
C VAL A 35 -4.19 -14.03 1.20
N GLY A 36 -4.53 -14.12 2.48
CA GLY A 36 -4.99 -12.98 3.26
C GLY A 36 -3.93 -11.87 3.37
N ALA A 37 -2.66 -12.22 3.60
CA ALA A 37 -1.56 -11.24 3.66
C ALA A 37 -1.41 -10.49 2.33
N VAL A 38 -1.57 -11.19 1.20
CA VAL A 38 -1.52 -10.55 -0.12
C VAL A 38 -2.77 -9.71 -0.39
N ALA A 39 -3.95 -10.15 0.03
CA ALA A 39 -5.17 -9.36 -0.06
C ALA A 39 -5.02 -8.03 0.72
N VAL A 40 -4.47 -8.08 1.94
CA VAL A 40 -4.14 -6.89 2.73
C VAL A 40 -3.10 -6.02 2.02
N ALA A 41 -2.08 -6.61 1.39
CA ALA A 41 -1.09 -5.85 0.62
C ALA A 41 -1.69 -5.13 -0.59
N LEU A 42 -2.65 -5.76 -1.29
CA LEU A 42 -3.36 -5.14 -2.42
C LEU A 42 -4.35 -4.06 -1.98
N LEU A 43 -4.99 -4.24 -0.82
CA LEU A 43 -5.96 -3.31 -0.23
C LEU A 43 -5.31 -2.30 0.74
N HIS A 44 -3.98 -2.24 0.79
CA HIS A 44 -3.25 -1.46 1.79
C HIS A 44 -3.63 0.03 1.89
N PRO A 45 -4.11 0.74 0.84
CA PRO A 45 -4.55 2.14 0.98
C PRO A 45 -5.84 2.28 1.81
N PHE A 46 -6.64 1.20 1.90
CA PHE A 46 -7.93 1.17 2.58
C PHE A 46 -7.88 0.43 3.93
N VAL A 47 -6.75 -0.22 4.24
CA VAL A 47 -6.58 -1.04 5.43
C VAL A 47 -5.58 -0.38 6.36
N ALA A 48 -6.06 0.07 7.53
CA ALA A 48 -5.21 0.58 8.60
C ALA A 48 -4.20 -0.48 9.05
N ASP A 49 -2.97 -0.05 9.37
CA ASP A 49 -1.88 -0.91 9.82
C ASP A 49 -1.58 -2.11 8.89
N SER A 50 -1.84 -1.95 7.60
CA SER A 50 -1.67 -2.98 6.57
C SER A 50 -0.27 -3.62 6.56
N HIS A 51 0.78 -2.84 6.84
CA HIS A 51 2.14 -3.38 6.96
C HIS A 51 2.28 -4.32 8.16
N TRP A 52 1.82 -3.89 9.35
CA TRP A 52 1.86 -4.70 10.56
C TRP A 52 1.03 -5.98 10.38
N LEU A 53 -0.17 -5.86 9.79
CA LEU A 53 -1.06 -6.97 9.47
C LEU A 53 -0.39 -7.98 8.55
N MET A 54 0.19 -7.54 7.43
CA MET A 54 0.85 -8.42 6.47
C MET A 54 2.00 -9.20 7.13
N VAL A 55 2.84 -8.52 7.92
CA VAL A 55 3.97 -9.15 8.64
C VAL A 55 3.46 -10.21 9.61
N HIS A 56 2.43 -9.92 10.40
CA HIS A 56 1.89 -10.88 11.38
C HIS A 56 1.07 -11.99 10.73
N MET A 57 0.37 -11.75 9.62
CA MET A 57 -0.30 -12.81 8.88
C MET A 57 0.71 -13.84 8.33
N ILE A 58 1.88 -13.38 7.85
CA ILE A 58 2.95 -14.28 7.38
C ILE A 58 3.67 -14.93 8.56
N LEU A 59 4.23 -14.15 9.49
CA LEU A 59 5.11 -14.64 10.54
C LEU A 59 4.35 -15.30 11.70
N LEU A 60 3.29 -14.67 12.19
CA LEU A 60 2.48 -15.22 13.28
C LEU A 60 1.46 -16.24 12.76
N GLY A 61 0.81 -15.99 11.61
CA GLY A 61 -0.16 -16.91 11.00
C GLY A 61 0.49 -18.08 10.27
N ALA A 62 1.01 -17.84 9.06
CA ALA A 62 1.48 -18.90 8.16
C ALA A 62 2.68 -19.68 8.71
N MET A 63 3.68 -18.98 9.24
CA MET A 63 4.91 -19.62 9.73
C MET A 63 4.70 -20.38 11.04
N THR A 64 3.93 -19.86 12.00
CA THR A 64 3.61 -20.61 13.24
C THR A 64 2.80 -21.86 12.93
N HIS A 65 1.82 -21.76 12.03
CA HIS A 65 1.07 -22.93 11.54
C HIS A 65 2.00 -23.99 10.95
N ALA A 66 2.89 -23.57 10.04
CA ALA A 66 3.88 -24.43 9.43
C ALA A 66 4.84 -25.04 10.48
N ALA A 67 5.33 -24.25 11.43
CA ALA A 67 6.23 -24.71 12.49
C ALA A 67 5.60 -25.84 13.32
N ILE A 68 4.35 -25.70 13.75
CA ILE A 68 3.65 -26.73 14.55
C ILE A 68 3.41 -28.01 13.73
N VAL A 69 2.89 -27.86 12.51
CA VAL A 69 2.60 -28.98 11.62
C VAL A 69 3.86 -29.76 11.27
N TRP A 70 4.89 -29.07 10.79
CA TRP A 70 6.08 -29.72 10.24
C TRP A 70 7.03 -30.19 11.33
N SER A 71 7.14 -29.51 12.47
CA SER A 71 7.94 -30.04 13.59
C SER A 71 7.35 -31.33 14.16
N THR A 72 6.01 -31.49 14.18
CA THR A 72 5.37 -32.77 14.52
C THR A 72 5.78 -33.86 13.53
N TYR A 73 5.65 -33.57 12.23
CA TYR A 73 6.00 -34.50 11.16
C TYR A 73 7.48 -34.92 11.23
N PHE A 74 8.40 -33.97 11.37
CA PHE A 74 9.83 -34.25 11.48
C PHE A 74 10.16 -35.01 12.76
N ALA A 75 9.62 -34.62 13.92
CA ALA A 75 9.85 -35.34 15.17
C ALA A 75 9.37 -36.79 15.07
N GLN A 76 8.18 -37.02 14.49
CA GLN A 76 7.67 -38.37 14.26
C GLN A 76 8.61 -39.17 13.34
N ALA A 77 9.00 -38.61 12.19
CA ALA A 77 9.84 -39.27 11.20
C ALA A 77 11.25 -39.58 11.75
N LEU A 78 11.86 -38.63 12.45
CA LEU A 78 13.25 -38.74 12.95
C LEU A 78 13.35 -39.62 14.19
N LEU A 79 12.38 -39.53 15.11
CA LEU A 79 12.36 -40.33 16.33
C LEU A 79 11.75 -41.73 16.14
N LYS A 80 11.14 -41.99 14.96
CA LYS A 80 10.46 -43.25 14.63
C LYS A 80 9.40 -43.64 15.67
N THR A 81 8.60 -42.68 16.12
CA THR A 81 7.56 -42.89 17.13
C THR A 81 6.20 -43.18 16.49
N SER A 82 5.32 -43.90 17.22
CA SER A 82 3.95 -44.17 16.75
C SER A 82 3.12 -42.88 16.60
N GLU A 83 2.13 -42.91 15.71
CA GLU A 83 1.12 -41.85 15.55
C GLU A 83 0.26 -41.70 16.82
N ASP A 84 0.09 -42.78 17.59
CA ASP A 84 -0.75 -42.78 18.81
C ASP A 84 -0.18 -41.92 19.94
N VAL A 85 1.12 -41.58 19.90
CA VAL A 85 1.77 -40.78 20.94
C VAL A 85 1.18 -39.37 21.00
N ASP A 86 0.74 -38.84 19.87
CA ASP A 86 0.03 -37.58 19.82
C ASP A 86 -0.94 -37.60 18.62
N PRO A 87 -2.19 -38.03 18.86
CA PRO A 87 -3.14 -38.36 17.80
C PRO A 87 -3.71 -37.12 17.11
N ARG A 88 -4.23 -37.31 15.90
CA ARG A 88 -4.76 -36.26 15.01
C ARG A 88 -5.78 -35.33 15.65
N ARG A 89 -6.63 -35.82 16.55
CA ARG A 89 -7.64 -35.01 17.26
C ARG A 89 -6.97 -33.93 18.13
N LEU A 90 -5.93 -34.31 18.88
CA LEU A 90 -5.18 -33.37 19.72
C LEU A 90 -4.36 -32.38 18.88
N GLN A 91 -3.74 -32.86 17.80
CA GLN A 91 -3.05 -31.99 16.84
C GLN A 91 -4.01 -30.96 16.23
N SER A 92 -5.22 -31.38 15.84
CA SER A 92 -6.24 -30.49 15.26
C SER A 92 -6.72 -29.46 16.28
N ALA A 93 -6.96 -29.87 17.53
CA ALA A 93 -7.33 -28.94 18.61
C ALA A 93 -6.27 -27.85 18.83
N ARG A 94 -4.98 -28.23 18.83
CA ARG A 94 -3.87 -27.26 18.92
C ARG A 94 -3.85 -26.28 17.74
N ILE A 95 -4.05 -26.77 16.52
CA ILE A 95 -4.08 -25.92 15.31
C ILE A 95 -5.24 -24.93 15.38
N VAL A 96 -6.45 -25.38 15.76
CA VAL A 96 -7.62 -24.50 15.90
C VAL A 96 -7.37 -23.44 16.98
N LEU A 97 -6.76 -23.82 18.10
CA LEU A 97 -6.41 -22.89 19.17
C LEU A 97 -5.44 -21.80 18.70
N VAL A 98 -4.44 -22.16 17.89
CA VAL A 98 -3.55 -21.18 17.23
C VAL A 98 -4.32 -20.28 16.29
N ILE A 99 -5.16 -20.82 15.40
CA ILE A 99 -5.91 -20.02 14.43
C ILE A 99 -6.77 -18.97 15.14
N ILE A 100 -7.54 -19.37 16.15
CA ILE A 100 -8.37 -18.46 16.95
C ILE A 100 -7.49 -17.40 17.63
N GLY A 101 -6.40 -17.83 18.28
CA GLY A 101 -5.49 -16.91 18.95
C GLY A 101 -4.86 -15.88 18.01
N VAL A 102 -4.42 -16.30 16.82
CA VAL A 102 -3.88 -15.41 15.78
C VAL A 102 -4.94 -14.43 15.30
N VAL A 103 -6.18 -14.88 15.02
CA VAL A 103 -7.28 -13.98 14.62
C VAL A 103 -7.54 -12.93 15.71
N CYS A 104 -7.58 -13.32 16.99
CA CYS A 104 -7.75 -12.38 18.10
C CYS A 104 -6.63 -11.32 18.13
N VAL A 105 -5.37 -11.69 17.90
CA VAL A 105 -4.26 -10.73 17.82
C VAL A 105 -4.39 -9.82 16.60
N LEU A 106 -4.67 -10.38 15.42
CA LEU A 106 -4.80 -9.65 14.16
C LEU A 106 -5.98 -8.68 14.14
N VAL A 107 -7.04 -8.97 14.90
CA VAL A 107 -8.17 -8.04 15.09
C VAL A 107 -7.87 -7.07 16.23
N GLY A 108 -7.36 -7.55 17.35
CA GLY A 108 -7.19 -6.77 18.57
C GLY A 108 -6.17 -5.63 18.45
N VAL A 109 -5.09 -5.80 17.69
CA VAL A 109 -4.09 -4.73 17.54
C VAL A 109 -4.61 -3.57 16.67
N PRO A 110 -5.10 -3.78 15.41
CA PRO A 110 -5.59 -2.67 14.59
C PRO A 110 -6.84 -1.98 15.14
N THR A 111 -7.62 -2.66 15.97
CA THR A 111 -8.79 -2.08 16.65
C THR A 111 -8.46 -1.46 18.02
N ALA A 112 -7.18 -1.43 18.41
CA ALA A 112 -6.71 -0.95 19.72
C ALA A 112 -7.38 -1.64 20.94
N HIS A 113 -7.85 -2.88 20.77
CA HIS A 113 -8.46 -3.69 21.83
C HIS A 113 -7.42 -4.60 22.51
N TRP A 114 -6.55 -4.04 23.34
CA TRP A 114 -5.49 -4.79 24.04
C TRP A 114 -5.97 -6.00 24.87
N PRO A 115 -7.18 -6.06 25.48
CA PRO A 115 -7.64 -7.28 26.15
C PRO A 115 -7.84 -8.43 25.16
N LEU A 116 -8.29 -8.15 23.93
CA LEU A 116 -8.42 -9.13 22.87
C LEU A 116 -7.04 -9.64 22.41
N VAL A 117 -6.04 -8.76 22.40
CA VAL A 117 -4.64 -9.13 22.13
C VAL A 117 -4.11 -10.07 23.21
N ILE A 118 -4.41 -9.84 24.49
CA ILE A 118 -4.02 -10.75 25.58
C ILE A 118 -4.66 -12.12 25.42
N VAL A 119 -5.97 -12.16 25.12
CA VAL A 119 -6.68 -13.42 24.87
C VAL A 119 -6.00 -14.15 23.72
N GLY A 120 -5.78 -13.47 22.59
CA GLY A 120 -5.13 -14.07 21.43
C GLY A 120 -3.72 -14.60 21.71
N ALA A 121 -2.88 -13.76 22.32
CA ALA A 121 -1.51 -14.09 22.73
C ALA A 121 -1.46 -15.29 23.69
N SER A 122 -2.39 -15.36 24.64
CA SER A 122 -2.50 -16.48 25.59
C SER A 122 -2.91 -17.78 24.89
N LEU A 123 -3.88 -17.73 23.98
CA LEU A 123 -4.31 -18.90 23.21
C LEU A 123 -3.16 -19.46 22.36
N VAL A 124 -2.44 -18.60 21.63
CA VAL A 124 -1.26 -19.01 20.84
C VAL A 124 -0.17 -19.59 21.75
N SER A 125 0.14 -18.94 22.86
CA SER A 125 1.16 -19.39 23.81
C SER A 125 0.81 -20.75 24.42
N CYS A 126 -0.43 -20.95 24.87
CA CYS A 126 -0.93 -22.21 25.39
C CYS A 126 -0.85 -23.33 24.33
N ALA A 127 -1.23 -23.04 23.09
CA ALA A 127 -1.17 -24.02 22.00
C ALA A 127 0.27 -24.44 21.68
N VAL A 128 1.21 -23.49 21.64
CA VAL A 128 2.62 -23.75 21.36
C VAL A 128 3.31 -24.48 22.53
N LEU A 129 2.99 -24.13 23.79
CA LEU A 129 3.50 -24.86 24.95
C LEU A 129 2.92 -26.28 25.02
N TRP A 130 1.64 -26.46 24.73
CA TRP A 130 1.04 -27.79 24.60
C TRP A 130 1.74 -28.59 23.48
N HIS A 131 2.06 -27.95 22.36
CA HIS A 131 2.84 -28.57 21.30
C HIS A 131 4.25 -28.98 21.78
N ALA A 132 4.94 -28.14 22.55
CA ALA A 132 6.24 -28.48 23.14
C ALA A 132 6.15 -29.69 24.08
N VAL A 133 5.12 -29.77 24.92
CA VAL A 133 4.88 -30.94 25.77
C VAL A 133 4.70 -32.20 24.92
N ALA A 134 3.92 -32.13 23.82
CA ALA A 134 3.75 -33.26 22.91
C ALA A 134 5.09 -33.71 22.28
N LEU A 135 5.94 -32.77 21.87
CA LEU A 135 7.28 -33.07 21.37
C LEU A 135 8.20 -33.68 22.44
N ALA A 136 8.14 -33.20 23.68
CA ALA A 136 8.92 -33.73 24.80
C ALA A 136 8.49 -35.16 25.16
N VAL A 137 7.19 -35.45 25.17
CA VAL A 137 6.64 -36.80 25.38
C VAL A 137 7.13 -37.74 24.27
N ARG A 138 7.11 -37.30 23.00
CA ARG A 138 7.68 -38.08 21.88
C ARG A 138 9.16 -38.33 22.07
N LEU A 139 9.92 -37.34 22.52
CA LEU A 139 11.35 -37.45 22.77
C LEU A 139 11.68 -38.44 23.90
N GLY A 140 10.82 -38.53 24.92
CA GLY A 140 10.93 -39.49 26.01
C GLY A 140 10.61 -40.93 25.57
N LYS A 141 9.67 -41.11 24.64
CA LYS A 141 9.29 -42.42 24.08
C LYS A 141 10.17 -42.89 22.91
N SER A 142 11.12 -42.08 22.45
CA SER A 142 11.98 -42.40 21.31
C SER A 142 13.08 -43.40 21.67
N VAL A 143 13.24 -44.43 20.83
CA VAL A 143 14.40 -45.35 20.87
C VAL A 143 15.58 -44.82 20.04
N ALA A 144 15.32 -43.89 19.10
CA ALA A 144 16.36 -43.31 18.25
C ALA A 144 17.14 -42.19 18.97
N ARG A 145 18.47 -42.37 19.10
CA ARG A 145 19.37 -41.35 19.70
C ARG A 145 19.79 -40.24 18.72
N ARG A 146 19.96 -40.57 17.43
CA ARG A 146 20.68 -39.76 16.41
C ARG A 146 20.00 -38.45 15.94
N PHE A 147 18.84 -38.07 16.49
CA PHE A 147 18.11 -36.88 16.03
C PHE A 147 17.40 -36.11 17.16
N ARG A 148 17.77 -36.42 18.40
CA ARG A 148 17.21 -35.76 19.59
C ARG A 148 17.53 -34.27 19.62
N THR A 149 18.71 -33.89 19.12
CA THR A 149 19.17 -32.50 19.05
C THR A 149 18.19 -31.60 18.30
N THR A 150 17.66 -32.01 17.14
CA THR A 150 16.66 -31.23 16.39
C THR A 150 15.41 -30.95 17.22
N VAL A 151 14.95 -31.91 18.03
CA VAL A 151 13.77 -31.70 18.89
C VAL A 151 14.08 -30.73 20.02
N HIS A 152 15.30 -30.72 20.58
CA HIS A 152 15.69 -29.71 21.57
C HIS A 152 15.64 -28.28 21.01
N TYR A 153 15.97 -28.07 19.73
CA TYR A 153 15.79 -26.78 19.08
C TYR A 153 14.30 -26.38 19.02
N TYR A 154 13.40 -27.32 18.69
CA TYR A 154 11.96 -27.05 18.69
C TYR A 154 11.40 -26.73 20.08
N LEU A 155 11.86 -27.45 21.11
CA LEU A 155 11.48 -27.18 22.50
C LEU A 155 11.94 -25.80 22.95
N ALA A 156 13.20 -25.45 22.67
CA ALA A 156 13.75 -24.13 22.97
C ALA A 156 13.01 -23.02 22.23
N ALA A 157 12.71 -23.22 20.94
CA ALA A 157 11.92 -22.30 20.13
C ALA A 157 10.53 -22.05 20.74
N ALA A 158 9.84 -23.11 21.17
CA ALA A 158 8.49 -23.00 21.70
C ALA A 158 8.41 -22.18 22.99
N ILE A 159 9.46 -22.19 23.82
CA ILE A 159 9.55 -21.37 25.04
C ILE A 159 9.66 -19.87 24.69
N CYS A 160 10.20 -19.52 23.52
CA CYS A 160 10.28 -18.13 23.07
C CYS A 160 8.90 -17.52 22.78
N VAL A 161 7.88 -18.32 22.41
CA VAL A 161 6.57 -17.78 22.02
C VAL A 161 5.88 -17.05 23.18
N PRO A 162 5.71 -17.62 24.39
CA PRO A 162 5.14 -16.89 25.52
C PRO A 162 5.91 -15.60 25.87
N VAL A 163 7.24 -15.64 25.78
CA VAL A 163 8.09 -14.47 26.09
C VAL A 163 7.87 -13.36 25.05
N GLY A 164 7.98 -13.70 23.76
CA GLY A 164 7.75 -12.76 22.67
C GLY A 164 6.32 -12.25 22.65
N ALA A 165 5.33 -13.10 22.90
CA ALA A 165 3.92 -12.72 23.01
C ALA A 165 3.69 -11.76 24.19
N GLY A 166 4.38 -11.95 25.32
CA GLY A 166 4.38 -11.02 26.44
C GLY A 166 4.89 -9.63 26.04
N PHE A 167 5.99 -9.55 25.30
CA PHE A 167 6.48 -8.28 24.74
C PHE A 167 5.47 -7.66 23.75
N GLY A 168 4.82 -8.49 22.92
CA GLY A 168 3.79 -8.04 21.98
C GLY A 168 2.55 -7.46 22.68
N VAL A 169 2.10 -8.08 23.77
CA VAL A 169 1.03 -7.57 24.63
C VAL A 169 1.44 -6.25 25.29
N ALA A 170 2.68 -6.16 25.80
CA ALA A 170 3.18 -4.93 26.39
C ALA A 170 3.24 -3.78 25.37
N LEU A 171 3.59 -4.07 24.12
CA LEU A 171 3.51 -3.11 23.02
C LEU A 171 2.08 -2.66 22.75
N ALA A 172 1.12 -3.59 22.69
CA ALA A 172 -0.29 -3.28 22.44
C ALA A 172 -0.95 -2.45 23.55
N LYS A 173 -0.44 -2.53 24.79
CA LYS A 173 -0.91 -1.72 25.93
C LYS A 173 -0.46 -0.25 25.85
N GLY A 174 0.57 0.04 25.05
CA GLY A 174 1.21 1.35 24.96
C GLY A 174 2.34 1.53 25.98
N SER A 175 3.48 2.06 25.52
CA SER A 175 4.65 2.38 26.33
C SER A 175 5.36 3.63 25.77
N GLY A 176 6.15 4.34 26.58
CA GLY A 176 6.94 5.50 26.12
C GLY A 176 8.02 5.09 25.09
N ASP A 177 8.50 6.00 24.24
CA ASP A 177 9.32 5.67 23.04
C ASP A 177 10.53 4.81 23.31
N GLU A 178 11.29 5.09 24.38
CA GLU A 178 12.45 4.27 24.67
C GLU A 178 12.06 2.83 24.99
N TRP A 179 10.97 2.66 25.74
CA TRP A 179 10.41 1.34 26.02
C TRP A 179 9.78 0.73 24.78
N HIS A 180 9.13 1.52 23.93
CA HIS A 180 8.58 1.04 22.67
C HIS A 180 9.68 0.45 21.79
N GLY A 181 10.76 1.20 21.53
CA GLY A 181 11.87 0.70 20.69
C GLY A 181 12.57 -0.52 21.28
N ARG A 182 12.74 -0.58 22.61
CA ARG A 182 13.30 -1.75 23.31
C ARG A 182 12.37 -2.96 23.22
N LEU A 183 11.07 -2.77 23.42
CA LEU A 183 10.08 -3.84 23.34
C LEU A 183 9.90 -4.35 21.91
N VAL A 184 9.97 -3.47 20.89
CA VAL A 184 9.93 -3.89 19.48
C VAL A 184 11.15 -4.73 19.13
N LEU A 185 12.36 -4.32 19.53
CA LEU A 185 13.56 -5.13 19.31
C LEU A 185 13.47 -6.46 20.07
N ALA A 186 13.14 -6.45 21.36
CA ALA A 186 13.01 -7.69 22.15
C ALA A 186 11.94 -8.63 21.56
N HIS A 187 10.72 -8.12 21.30
CA HIS A 187 9.66 -8.88 20.65
C HIS A 187 10.12 -9.50 19.32
N SER A 188 10.67 -8.68 18.43
CA SER A 188 11.09 -9.15 17.10
C SER A 188 12.23 -10.15 17.18
N MET A 189 13.22 -9.99 18.08
CA MET A 189 14.32 -10.93 18.21
C MET A 189 13.89 -12.25 18.85
N THR A 190 13.08 -12.20 19.92
CA THR A 190 12.50 -13.41 20.51
C THR A 190 11.68 -14.20 19.48
N MET A 191 10.92 -13.53 18.61
CA MET A 191 10.10 -14.21 17.60
C MET A 191 10.90 -14.65 16.36
N LEU A 192 11.80 -13.81 15.83
CA LEU A 192 12.56 -14.11 14.62
C LEU A 192 13.75 -15.03 14.88
N LEU A 193 14.57 -14.75 15.90
CA LEU A 193 15.77 -15.53 16.22
C LEU A 193 15.46 -16.72 17.13
N GLY A 194 14.48 -16.55 18.04
CA GLY A 194 13.99 -17.61 18.93
C GLY A 194 13.02 -18.53 18.23
N TRP A 195 11.74 -18.15 18.13
CA TRP A 195 10.69 -19.03 17.62
C TRP A 195 10.98 -19.53 16.19
N LEU A 196 11.16 -18.62 15.22
CA LEU A 196 11.41 -19.01 13.84
C LEU A 196 12.84 -19.51 13.63
N GLY A 197 13.83 -18.76 14.10
CA GLY A 197 15.26 -19.06 13.92
C GLY A 197 15.64 -20.43 14.46
N LEU A 198 15.35 -20.73 15.72
CA LEU A 198 15.67 -22.04 16.31
C LEU A 198 14.90 -23.18 15.62
N THR A 199 13.63 -22.96 15.26
CA THR A 199 12.86 -23.95 14.49
C THR A 199 13.53 -24.25 13.14
N VAL A 200 14.02 -23.23 12.44
CA VAL A 200 14.70 -23.38 11.15
C VAL A 200 16.06 -24.04 11.29
N LEU A 201 16.88 -23.63 12.27
CA LEU A 201 18.17 -24.26 12.56
C LEU A 201 18.01 -25.75 12.90
N GLY A 202 16.98 -26.12 13.67
CA GLY A 202 16.66 -27.51 13.95
C GLY A 202 16.24 -28.30 12.70
N THR A 203 15.36 -27.70 11.89
CA THR A 203 14.78 -28.35 10.69
C THR A 203 15.81 -28.52 9.58
N LEU A 204 16.56 -27.47 9.24
CA LEU A 204 17.50 -27.46 8.11
C LEU A 204 18.63 -28.48 8.27
N LEU A 205 18.98 -28.85 9.50
CA LEU A 205 19.97 -29.90 9.75
C LEU A 205 19.66 -31.20 9.01
N THR A 206 18.37 -31.53 8.88
CA THR A 206 17.90 -32.76 8.22
C THR A 206 17.23 -32.47 6.88
N LEU A 207 16.51 -31.36 6.75
CA LEU A 207 15.79 -31.02 5.53
C LEU A 207 16.74 -30.61 4.40
N TRP A 208 17.81 -29.87 4.69
CA TRP A 208 18.77 -29.41 3.69
C TRP A 208 19.44 -30.56 2.91
N PRO A 209 20.11 -31.53 3.56
CA PRO A 209 20.69 -32.66 2.83
C PRO A 209 19.63 -33.50 2.10
N THR A 210 18.41 -33.58 2.63
CA THR A 210 17.28 -34.28 1.98
C THR A 210 16.85 -33.59 0.68
N MET A 211 16.73 -32.26 0.68
CA MET A 211 16.41 -31.47 -0.51
C MET A 211 17.51 -31.59 -1.58
N LEU A 212 18.77 -31.65 -1.16
CA LEU A 212 19.93 -31.82 -2.05
C LEU A 212 20.13 -33.29 -2.50
N ARG A 213 19.39 -34.24 -1.92
CA ARG A 213 19.54 -35.69 -2.13
C ARG A 213 20.96 -36.18 -1.80
N THR A 214 21.54 -35.65 -0.74
CA THR A 214 22.90 -35.96 -0.25
C THR A 214 22.86 -36.52 1.17
N ARG A 215 23.96 -37.16 1.60
CA ARG A 215 24.10 -37.56 3.01
C ARG A 215 24.34 -36.33 3.89
N MET A 216 23.75 -36.33 5.08
CA MET A 216 24.02 -35.34 6.12
C MET A 216 25.49 -35.40 6.56
N ASP A 217 26.10 -34.26 6.90
CA ASP A 217 27.46 -34.24 7.48
C ASP A 217 27.49 -35.06 8.77
N GLU A 218 28.50 -35.91 8.93
CA GLU A 218 28.69 -36.76 10.11
C GLU A 218 28.83 -35.94 11.40
N ARG A 219 29.34 -34.70 11.30
CA ARG A 219 29.50 -33.79 12.44
C ARG A 219 28.25 -32.95 12.73
N ALA A 220 27.22 -33.04 11.90
CA ALA A 220 26.04 -32.17 11.96
C ALA A 220 25.38 -32.15 13.35
N GLU A 221 25.20 -33.33 13.95
CA GLU A 221 24.59 -33.46 15.28
C GLU A 221 25.47 -32.83 16.37
N THR A 222 26.78 -33.04 16.33
CA THR A 222 27.73 -32.47 17.29
C THR A 222 27.77 -30.94 17.18
N LEU A 223 27.87 -30.41 15.96
CA LEU A 223 27.88 -28.96 15.72
C LEU A 223 26.58 -28.31 16.19
N ALA A 224 25.43 -28.95 15.90
CA ALA A 224 24.13 -28.45 16.36
C ALA A 224 23.99 -28.48 17.89
N ARG A 225 24.48 -29.53 18.55
CA ARG A 225 24.46 -29.63 20.02
C ARG A 225 25.35 -28.57 20.68
N GLN A 226 26.51 -28.27 20.09
CA GLN A 226 27.42 -27.23 20.59
C GLN A 226 26.89 -25.82 20.34
N ALA A 227 26.23 -25.59 19.20
CA ALA A 227 25.72 -24.28 18.84
C ALA A 227 24.49 -23.87 19.66
N LEU A 228 23.61 -24.82 20.04
CA LEU A 228 22.35 -24.52 20.75
C LEU A 228 22.55 -23.65 22.01
N PRO A 229 23.42 -23.99 22.98
CA PRO A 229 23.63 -23.14 24.14
C PRO A 229 24.19 -21.76 23.77
N VAL A 230 25.06 -21.68 22.74
CA VAL A 230 25.64 -20.39 22.29
C VAL A 230 24.57 -19.48 21.70
N VAL A 231 23.70 -19.99 20.82
CA VAL A 231 22.61 -19.19 20.24
C VAL A 231 21.57 -18.81 21.30
N LEU A 232 21.31 -19.65 22.30
CA LEU A 232 20.42 -19.31 23.41
C LEU A 232 21.00 -18.23 24.32
N VAL A 233 22.27 -18.33 24.69
CA VAL A 233 22.98 -17.28 25.45
C VAL A 233 23.01 -15.97 24.66
N GLY A 234 23.26 -16.03 23.36
CA GLY A 234 23.17 -14.88 22.46
C GLY A 234 21.79 -14.23 22.47
N LEU A 235 20.72 -15.02 22.30
CA LEU A 235 19.34 -14.52 22.29
C LEU A 235 18.92 -13.92 23.63
N ILE A 236 19.12 -14.65 24.72
CA ILE A 236 18.82 -14.18 26.08
C ILE A 236 19.61 -12.91 26.38
N GLY A 237 20.87 -12.86 25.96
CA GLY A 237 21.74 -11.69 26.09
C GLY A 237 21.25 -10.49 25.29
N ILE A 238 20.78 -10.68 24.05
CA ILE A 238 20.19 -9.61 23.23
C ILE A 238 18.97 -9.03 23.96
N ASP A 239 18.04 -9.88 24.39
CA ASP A 239 16.81 -9.44 25.05
C ASP A 239 17.11 -8.78 26.39
N ALA A 240 17.98 -9.36 27.22
CA ALA A 240 18.39 -8.80 28.50
C ALA A 240 19.12 -7.46 28.34
N ALA A 241 20.05 -7.34 27.39
CA ALA A 241 20.78 -6.09 27.13
C ALA A 241 19.85 -5.00 26.58
N THR A 242 18.90 -5.37 25.72
CA THR A 242 17.87 -4.47 25.19
C THR A 242 16.96 -3.99 26.31
N LEU A 243 16.48 -4.90 27.15
CA LEU A 243 15.69 -4.59 28.35
C LEU A 243 16.51 -3.93 29.47
N ALA A 244 17.82 -3.91 29.40
CA ALA A 244 18.70 -3.11 30.27
C ALA A 244 19.14 -1.79 29.62
N ALA A 245 18.62 -1.48 28.43
CA ALA A 245 18.95 -0.29 27.65
C ALA A 245 20.44 -0.17 27.24
N SER A 246 21.20 -1.27 27.17
CA SER A 246 22.61 -1.28 26.77
C SER A 246 22.78 -1.73 25.30
N ARG A 247 22.92 -0.75 24.38
CA ARG A 247 23.12 -1.01 22.94
C ARG A 247 24.43 -1.76 22.64
N PRO A 248 25.60 -1.38 23.21
CA PRO A 248 26.84 -2.11 22.96
C PRO A 248 26.78 -3.56 23.42
N ALA A 249 26.15 -3.81 24.57
CA ALA A 249 25.95 -5.19 25.04
C ALA A 249 25.01 -5.97 24.12
N ALA A 250 23.90 -5.36 23.66
CA ALA A 250 23.00 -6.00 22.70
C ALA A 250 23.72 -6.39 21.41
N VAL A 251 24.52 -5.47 20.84
CA VAL A 251 25.35 -5.73 19.64
C VAL A 251 26.38 -6.84 19.90
N GLY A 252 27.03 -6.86 21.06
CA GLY A 252 27.92 -7.94 21.46
C GLY A 252 27.20 -9.30 21.53
N CYS A 253 25.98 -9.34 22.06
CA CYS A 253 25.17 -10.55 22.11
C CYS A 253 24.68 -11.00 20.72
N PHE A 254 24.45 -10.08 19.79
CA PHE A 254 24.26 -10.43 18.37
C PHE A 254 25.47 -11.14 17.78
N ALA A 255 26.69 -10.68 18.08
CA ALA A 255 27.91 -11.35 17.63
C ALA A 255 28.02 -12.77 18.21
N VAL A 256 27.65 -12.98 19.48
CA VAL A 256 27.58 -14.32 20.10
C VAL A 256 26.56 -15.21 19.38
N TYR A 257 25.35 -14.69 19.12
CA TYR A 257 24.33 -15.43 18.38
C TYR A 257 24.83 -15.81 16.98
N ALA A 258 25.39 -14.84 16.24
CA ALA A 258 25.93 -15.06 14.91
C ALA A 258 27.09 -16.07 14.90
N ALA A 259 27.97 -16.05 15.90
CA ALA A 259 29.04 -17.05 16.05
C ALA A 259 28.48 -18.47 16.23
N GLY A 260 27.42 -18.62 17.05
CA GLY A 260 26.71 -19.89 17.20
C GLY A 260 26.08 -20.38 15.89
N VAL A 261 25.43 -19.48 15.14
CA VAL A 261 24.86 -19.80 13.82
C VAL A 261 25.94 -20.17 12.80
N CYS A 262 27.06 -19.45 12.75
CA CYS A 262 28.19 -19.76 11.87
C CYS A 262 28.81 -21.13 12.22
N TRP A 263 28.92 -21.44 13.52
CA TRP A 263 29.40 -22.75 13.99
C TRP A 263 28.48 -23.88 13.53
N TRP A 264 27.17 -23.70 13.69
CA TRP A 264 26.15 -24.63 13.20
C TRP A 264 26.17 -24.75 11.66
N GLY A 265 26.30 -23.63 10.95
CA GLY A 265 26.18 -23.53 9.50
C GLY A 265 27.22 -24.34 8.73
N ARG A 266 28.35 -24.67 9.37
CA ARG A 266 29.34 -25.63 8.84
C ARG A 266 28.74 -26.99 8.49
N ALA A 267 27.67 -27.42 9.18
CA ALA A 267 26.96 -28.66 8.90
C ALA A 267 26.26 -28.65 7.53
N LEU A 268 25.96 -27.47 6.97
CA LEU A 268 25.28 -27.32 5.68
C LEU A 268 26.25 -27.31 4.49
N LEU A 269 27.54 -27.04 4.73
CA LEU A 269 28.55 -26.86 3.68
C LEU A 269 28.90 -28.16 2.96
N ARG A 270 29.02 -29.28 3.68
CA ARG A 270 29.36 -30.58 3.06
C ARG A 270 28.25 -31.05 2.11
N PRO A 271 26.96 -31.08 2.50
CA PRO A 271 25.85 -31.39 1.58
C PRO A 271 25.89 -30.58 0.27
N VAL A 272 26.01 -29.25 0.36
CA VAL A 272 25.95 -28.39 -0.84
C VAL A 272 27.18 -28.54 -1.75
N ARG A 273 28.35 -28.83 -1.17
CA ARG A 273 29.57 -29.14 -1.94
C ARG A 273 29.50 -30.51 -2.63
N THR A 274 28.79 -31.47 -2.04
CA THR A 274 28.63 -32.80 -2.62
C THR A 274 27.60 -32.86 -3.75
N SER A 275 26.49 -32.14 -3.62
CA SER A 275 25.53 -31.97 -4.71
C SER A 275 24.96 -30.56 -4.65
N PRO A 276 25.15 -29.74 -5.70
CA PRO A 276 24.57 -28.41 -5.74
C PRO A 276 23.04 -28.47 -5.79
N PRO A 277 22.34 -27.39 -5.40
CA PRO A 277 20.90 -27.27 -5.55
C PRO A 277 20.47 -27.52 -7.00
N ARG A 278 19.46 -28.36 -7.21
CA ARG A 278 18.93 -28.69 -8.55
C ARG A 278 17.48 -28.31 -8.79
N HIS A 279 16.71 -28.13 -7.72
CA HIS A 279 15.26 -27.89 -7.77
C HIS A 279 14.89 -26.59 -7.07
N ALA A 280 13.73 -26.02 -7.43
CA ALA A 280 13.24 -24.74 -6.91
C ALA A 280 13.22 -24.72 -5.38
N SER A 281 12.83 -25.84 -4.74
CA SER A 281 12.78 -25.97 -3.29
C SER A 281 14.10 -25.60 -2.61
N ALA A 282 15.23 -26.12 -3.12
CA ALA A 282 16.54 -25.89 -2.51
C ALA A 282 17.04 -24.45 -2.74
N TYR A 283 16.75 -23.87 -3.90
CA TYR A 283 17.13 -22.47 -4.19
C TYR A 283 16.32 -21.46 -3.38
N PHE A 284 15.00 -21.66 -3.21
CA PHE A 284 14.18 -20.80 -2.36
C PHE A 284 14.61 -20.88 -0.88
N VAL A 285 14.87 -22.09 -0.36
CA VAL A 285 15.41 -22.25 1.00
C VAL A 285 16.81 -21.62 1.12
N GLY A 286 17.68 -21.82 0.13
CA GLY A 286 19.00 -21.19 0.11
C GLY A 286 18.93 -19.66 0.12
N SER A 287 18.04 -19.08 -0.68
CA SER A 287 17.79 -17.63 -0.72
C SER A 287 17.27 -17.12 0.62
N ALA A 288 16.37 -17.86 1.27
CA ALA A 288 15.90 -17.52 2.62
C ALA A 288 17.04 -17.49 3.64
N VAL A 289 17.96 -18.47 3.60
CA VAL A 289 19.14 -18.49 4.48
C VAL A 289 20.07 -17.30 4.22
N VAL A 290 20.23 -16.88 2.97
CA VAL A 290 21.00 -15.66 2.63
C VAL A 290 20.34 -14.42 3.23
N TRP A 291 19.02 -14.25 3.08
CA TRP A 291 18.31 -13.12 3.68
C TRP A 291 18.30 -13.16 5.22
N ALA A 292 18.28 -14.34 5.82
CA ALA A 292 18.46 -14.47 7.27
C ALA A 292 19.85 -13.98 7.72
N ALA A 293 20.90 -14.27 6.94
CA ALA A 293 22.24 -13.74 7.21
C ALA A 293 22.29 -12.21 7.05
N VAL A 294 21.58 -11.66 6.06
CA VAL A 294 21.43 -10.19 5.91
C VAL A 294 20.76 -9.58 7.14
N LEU A 295 19.69 -10.19 7.67
CA LEU A 295 19.03 -9.71 8.91
C LEU A 295 19.96 -9.75 10.12
N LEU A 296 20.77 -10.81 10.26
CA LEU A 296 21.76 -10.95 11.34
C LEU A 296 22.86 -9.89 11.30
N ILE A 297 23.04 -9.20 10.17
CA ILE A 297 23.98 -8.08 10.03
C ILE A 297 23.24 -6.75 10.16
N LEU A 298 22.11 -6.60 9.45
CA LEU A 298 21.35 -5.36 9.37
C LEU A 298 20.84 -4.93 10.75
N VAL A 299 20.21 -5.82 11.51
CA VAL A 299 19.62 -5.48 12.81
C VAL A 299 20.67 -4.94 13.81
N PRO A 300 21.81 -5.62 14.06
CA PRO A 300 22.82 -5.08 14.97
C PRO A 300 23.46 -3.79 14.45
N VAL A 301 23.59 -3.61 13.13
CA VAL A 301 24.04 -2.32 12.57
C VAL A 301 23.06 -1.22 12.94
N GLU A 302 21.75 -1.42 12.72
CA GLU A 302 20.72 -0.45 13.08
C GLU A 302 20.71 -0.16 14.59
N VAL A 303 20.89 -1.17 15.44
CA VAL A 303 21.00 -1.00 16.91
C VAL A 303 22.26 -0.20 17.28
N ALA A 304 23.38 -0.44 16.60
CA ALA A 304 24.64 0.25 16.85
C ALA A 304 24.60 1.72 16.39
N THR A 305 23.96 2.00 15.24
CA THR A 305 23.96 3.33 14.61
C THR A 305 22.79 4.21 15.02
N ALA A 306 21.74 3.66 15.64
CA ALA A 306 20.61 4.45 16.12
C ALA A 306 21.08 5.54 17.10
N ALA A 307 20.44 6.71 17.11
CA ALA A 307 20.78 7.77 18.05
C ALA A 307 20.31 7.45 19.49
N SER A 308 19.16 6.78 19.61
CA SER A 308 18.53 6.37 20.88
C SER A 308 17.66 5.13 20.67
N TRP A 309 17.21 4.50 21.76
CA TRP A 309 16.32 3.34 21.69
C TRP A 309 15.01 3.61 20.95
N GLY A 310 14.43 4.80 21.12
CA GLY A 310 13.21 5.21 20.40
C GLY A 310 13.40 5.45 18.90
N ARG A 311 14.63 5.34 18.38
CA ARG A 311 14.96 5.45 16.95
C ARG A 311 15.51 4.18 16.35
N VAL A 312 15.72 3.13 17.16
CA VAL A 312 16.12 1.81 16.67
C VAL A 312 15.10 1.27 15.66
N THR A 313 13.84 1.69 15.77
CA THR A 313 12.73 1.25 14.92
C THR A 313 12.57 2.07 13.62
N ASP A 314 13.35 3.13 13.39
CA ASP A 314 13.18 4.03 12.23
C ASP A 314 13.30 3.30 10.88
N ARG A 315 14.03 2.16 10.82
CA ARG A 315 14.19 1.33 9.60
C ARG A 315 13.60 -0.07 9.73
N TYR A 316 12.76 -0.30 10.74
CA TYR A 316 12.17 -1.62 10.97
C TYR A 316 11.19 -2.05 9.89
N ASP A 317 10.67 -1.12 9.10
CA ASP A 317 9.90 -1.48 7.91
C ASP A 317 10.70 -2.33 6.93
N ALA A 318 11.98 -1.99 6.72
CA ALA A 318 12.87 -2.79 5.88
C ALA A 318 13.20 -4.13 6.53
N VAL A 319 13.48 -4.15 7.84
CA VAL A 319 13.75 -5.38 8.60
C VAL A 319 12.56 -6.33 8.52
N ALA A 320 11.35 -5.84 8.77
CA ALA A 320 10.12 -6.64 8.72
C ALA A 320 9.83 -7.15 7.30
N THR A 321 10.06 -6.33 6.28
CA THR A 321 9.93 -6.73 4.88
C THR A 321 10.91 -7.85 4.52
N ILE A 322 12.19 -7.71 4.89
CA ILE A 322 13.20 -8.76 4.63
C ILE A 322 12.86 -10.04 5.41
N ALA A 323 12.40 -9.92 6.65
CA ALA A 323 11.99 -11.07 7.47
C ALA A 323 10.77 -11.78 6.88
N ALA A 324 9.74 -11.05 6.46
CA ALA A 324 8.52 -11.62 5.92
C ALA A 324 8.72 -12.18 4.50
N VAL A 325 9.29 -11.40 3.59
CA VAL A 325 9.41 -11.74 2.16
C VAL A 325 10.71 -12.49 1.89
N GLY A 326 11.84 -11.91 2.28
CA GLY A 326 13.17 -12.44 1.98
C GLY A 326 13.44 -13.78 2.67
N PHE A 327 13.09 -13.88 3.95
CA PHE A 327 13.28 -15.08 4.76
C PHE A 327 12.05 -15.99 4.81
N ALA A 328 10.98 -15.57 5.47
CA ALA A 328 9.86 -16.46 5.82
C ALA A 328 9.11 -17.01 4.61
N PHE A 329 8.70 -16.14 3.67
CA PHE A 329 7.94 -16.56 2.51
C PHE A 329 8.76 -17.47 1.60
N GLN A 330 10.03 -17.12 1.32
CA GLN A 330 10.93 -17.98 0.52
C GLN A 330 11.18 -19.33 1.20
N LEU A 331 11.41 -19.33 2.52
CA LEU A 331 11.57 -20.56 3.28
C LEU A 331 10.34 -21.45 3.19
N LEU A 332 9.15 -20.89 3.41
CA LEU A 332 7.89 -21.62 3.35
C LEU A 332 7.63 -22.16 1.94
N SER A 333 7.86 -21.33 0.92
CA SER A 333 7.73 -21.69 -0.49
C SER A 333 8.62 -22.88 -0.85
N GLY A 334 9.89 -22.82 -0.45
CA GLY A 334 10.85 -23.88 -0.72
C GLY A 334 10.55 -25.15 0.07
N ALA A 335 10.17 -25.04 1.35
CA ALA A 335 9.81 -26.17 2.20
C ALA A 335 8.55 -26.89 1.69
N LEU A 336 7.47 -26.16 1.38
CA LEU A 336 6.22 -26.75 0.90
C LEU A 336 6.39 -27.41 -0.48
N SER A 337 7.16 -26.80 -1.38
CA SER A 337 7.48 -27.37 -2.69
C SER A 337 8.19 -28.73 -2.59
N HIS A 338 8.91 -28.98 -1.49
CA HIS A 338 9.55 -30.27 -1.22
C HIS A 338 8.64 -31.23 -0.43
N LEU A 339 8.03 -30.75 0.65
CA LEU A 339 7.35 -31.60 1.62
C LEU A 339 5.97 -32.05 1.16
N VAL A 340 5.22 -31.21 0.47
CA VAL A 340 3.86 -31.55 0.02
C VAL A 340 3.87 -32.78 -0.90
N PRO A 341 4.72 -32.88 -1.94
CA PRO A 341 4.83 -34.10 -2.74
C PRO A 341 5.22 -35.35 -1.94
N VAL A 342 6.15 -35.20 -0.99
CA VAL A 342 6.65 -36.31 -0.16
C VAL A 342 5.54 -36.89 0.71
N VAL A 343 4.70 -36.01 1.28
CA VAL A 343 3.58 -36.41 2.15
C VAL A 343 2.42 -37.05 1.37
N ILE A 344 2.21 -36.65 0.10
CA ILE A 344 1.24 -37.32 -0.78
C ILE A 344 1.62 -38.79 -1.01
N GLY A 345 2.92 -39.13 -1.00
CA GLY A 345 3.43 -40.48 -1.21
C GLY A 345 3.24 -40.97 -2.66
N GLY A 346 3.46 -42.26 -2.90
CA GLY A 346 3.37 -42.85 -4.26
C GLY A 346 4.71 -43.02 -4.99
N GLY A 347 5.83 -42.85 -4.29
CA GLY A 347 7.17 -43.12 -4.82
C GLY A 347 7.75 -41.98 -5.66
N ALA A 348 8.96 -42.21 -6.20
CA ALA A 348 9.76 -41.17 -6.86
C ALA A 348 9.08 -40.59 -8.12
N GLN A 349 8.29 -41.39 -8.86
CA GLN A 349 7.60 -40.95 -10.06
C GLN A 349 6.52 -39.88 -9.74
N VAL A 350 5.72 -40.11 -8.69
CA VAL A 350 4.69 -39.18 -8.22
C VAL A 350 5.29 -37.88 -7.71
N VAL A 351 6.39 -37.96 -6.95
CA VAL A 351 7.11 -36.78 -6.47
C VAL A 351 7.64 -35.95 -7.64
N ARG A 352 8.22 -36.59 -8.66
CA ARG A 352 8.71 -35.89 -9.86
C ARG A 352 7.58 -35.21 -10.65
N ALA A 353 6.40 -35.83 -10.75
CA ALA A 353 5.26 -35.22 -11.43
C ALA A 353 4.81 -33.90 -10.78
N ALA A 354 4.84 -33.82 -9.45
CA ALA A 354 4.61 -32.54 -8.76
C ALA A 354 5.78 -31.57 -8.96
N GLN A 355 7.01 -32.07 -8.87
CA GLN A 355 8.25 -31.27 -8.99
C GLN A 355 8.30 -30.47 -10.30
N VAL A 356 7.86 -31.05 -11.42
CA VAL A 356 7.80 -30.36 -12.74
C VAL A 356 7.02 -29.04 -12.68
N TRP A 357 5.92 -29.01 -11.92
CA TRP A 357 5.13 -27.79 -11.74
C TRP A 357 5.80 -26.80 -10.78
N PHE A 358 6.37 -27.30 -9.67
CA PHE A 358 7.11 -26.46 -8.73
C PHE A 358 8.37 -25.83 -9.34
N ASP A 359 9.01 -26.52 -10.27
CA ASP A 359 10.23 -26.09 -10.96
C ASP A 359 9.95 -25.18 -12.17
N ARG A 360 8.67 -25.02 -12.55
CA ARG A 360 8.27 -24.21 -13.70
C ARG A 360 8.64 -22.74 -13.52
N PHE A 361 9.40 -22.19 -14.47
CA PHE A 361 9.95 -20.82 -14.42
C PHE A 361 10.67 -20.47 -13.10
N ALA A 362 11.21 -21.47 -12.39
CA ALA A 362 11.71 -21.27 -11.04
C ALA A 362 12.86 -20.26 -10.98
N VAL A 363 13.79 -20.29 -11.94
CA VAL A 363 14.92 -19.35 -11.96
C VAL A 363 14.42 -17.92 -12.16
N ALA A 364 13.52 -17.69 -13.12
CA ALA A 364 12.92 -16.37 -13.34
C ALA A 364 12.21 -15.85 -12.08
N ARG A 365 11.42 -16.71 -11.41
CA ARG A 365 10.72 -16.35 -10.17
C ARG A 365 11.68 -15.99 -9.03
N ILE A 366 12.71 -16.80 -8.80
CA ILE A 366 13.73 -16.54 -7.77
C ILE A 366 14.46 -15.22 -8.07
N THR A 367 14.84 -14.99 -9.33
CA THR A 367 15.50 -13.74 -9.75
C THR A 367 14.61 -12.53 -9.49
N VAL A 368 13.35 -12.57 -9.93
CA VAL A 368 12.39 -11.47 -9.75
C VAL A 368 12.13 -11.19 -8.28
N VAL A 369 11.93 -12.23 -7.45
CA VAL A 369 11.69 -12.06 -6.01
C VAL A 369 12.88 -11.43 -5.31
N ASN A 370 14.11 -11.90 -5.58
CA ASN A 370 15.29 -11.41 -4.87
C ASN A 370 15.72 -10.02 -5.36
N LEU A 371 15.73 -9.75 -6.67
CA LEU A 371 16.06 -8.42 -7.19
C LEU A 371 14.96 -7.40 -6.89
N GLY A 372 13.69 -7.79 -7.00
CA GLY A 372 12.55 -6.95 -6.64
C GLY A 372 12.56 -6.58 -5.17
N LEU A 373 12.91 -7.52 -4.28
CA LEU A 373 13.07 -7.24 -2.85
C LEU A 373 14.21 -6.25 -2.58
N VAL A 374 15.36 -6.36 -3.28
CA VAL A 374 16.44 -5.37 -3.16
C VAL A 374 15.94 -3.98 -3.54
N LEU A 375 15.22 -3.83 -4.65
CA LEU A 375 14.65 -2.55 -5.08
C LEU A 375 13.59 -2.00 -4.10
N TRP A 376 12.85 -2.89 -3.45
CA TRP A 376 11.86 -2.53 -2.43
C TRP A 376 12.53 -1.92 -1.21
N VAL A 377 13.57 -2.56 -0.66
CA VAL A 377 14.17 -2.16 0.62
C VAL A 377 15.26 -1.10 0.50
N THR A 378 15.73 -0.82 -0.72
CA THR A 378 16.72 0.22 -0.98
C THR A 378 16.08 1.58 -1.29
N PRO A 379 16.82 2.69 -1.12
CA PRO A 379 16.33 4.02 -1.48
C PRO A 379 16.19 4.15 -3.00
N THR A 380 15.03 3.79 -3.53
CA THR A 380 14.65 3.95 -4.94
C THR A 380 13.51 4.95 -5.08
N PRO A 381 13.33 5.59 -6.26
CA PRO A 381 12.19 6.45 -6.52
C PRO A 381 10.85 5.74 -6.20
N PRO A 382 9.85 6.43 -5.63
CA PRO A 382 8.61 5.79 -5.16
C PRO A 382 7.93 4.91 -6.22
N ALA A 383 7.83 5.38 -7.47
CA ALA A 383 7.21 4.63 -8.56
C ALA A 383 7.98 3.33 -8.92
N VAL A 384 9.32 3.37 -8.90
CA VAL A 384 10.16 2.17 -9.10
C VAL A 384 9.95 1.19 -7.95
N ARG A 385 9.94 1.70 -6.72
CA ARG A 385 9.72 0.89 -5.52
C ARG A 385 8.36 0.20 -5.55
N ASP A 386 7.31 0.93 -5.89
CA ASP A 386 5.94 0.41 -5.91
C ASP A 386 5.72 -0.61 -7.04
N THR A 387 6.34 -0.38 -8.19
CA THR A 387 6.33 -1.38 -9.28
C THR A 387 7.09 -2.65 -8.88
N ALA A 388 8.26 -2.53 -8.24
CA ALA A 388 9.04 -3.66 -7.75
C ALA A 388 8.31 -4.45 -6.65
N LYS A 389 7.62 -3.75 -5.73
CA LYS A 389 6.73 -4.36 -4.72
C LYS A 389 5.65 -5.20 -5.37
N LEU A 390 4.87 -4.61 -6.29
CA LEU A 390 3.77 -5.29 -6.96
C LEU A 390 4.26 -6.52 -7.71
N LEU A 391 5.33 -6.38 -8.50
CA LEU A 391 5.92 -7.48 -9.27
C LEU A 391 6.40 -8.62 -8.36
N THR A 392 7.04 -8.30 -7.24
CA THR A 392 7.50 -9.30 -6.25
C THR A 392 6.31 -10.07 -5.68
N LEU A 393 5.26 -9.37 -5.24
CA LEU A 393 4.07 -9.97 -4.65
C LEU A 393 3.31 -10.87 -5.65
N VAL A 394 3.12 -10.38 -6.89
CA VAL A 394 2.49 -11.16 -7.97
C VAL A 394 3.31 -12.42 -8.28
N THR A 395 4.64 -12.30 -8.31
CA THR A 395 5.53 -13.45 -8.56
C THR A 395 5.42 -14.49 -7.44
N LEU A 396 5.36 -14.07 -6.18
CA LEU A 396 5.15 -14.96 -5.04
C LEU A 396 3.78 -15.64 -5.09
N LEU A 397 2.73 -14.93 -5.50
CA LEU A 397 1.39 -15.49 -5.67
C LEU A 397 1.33 -16.63 -6.69
N THR A 398 2.19 -16.63 -7.71
CA THR A 398 2.23 -17.74 -8.69
C THR A 398 2.51 -19.10 -8.06
N LEU A 399 3.07 -19.15 -6.84
CA LEU A 399 3.26 -20.40 -6.13
C LEU A 399 1.95 -21.13 -5.85
N VAL A 400 0.87 -20.41 -5.54
CA VAL A 400 -0.43 -21.01 -5.18
C VAL A 400 -1.00 -21.85 -6.33
N PRO A 401 -1.21 -21.32 -7.55
CA PRO A 401 -1.69 -22.13 -8.66
C PRO A 401 -0.70 -23.23 -9.06
N LEU A 402 0.62 -22.98 -9.00
CA LEU A 402 1.62 -24.02 -9.29
C LEU A 402 1.58 -25.18 -8.28
N MET A 403 1.32 -24.88 -7.00
CA MET A 403 1.15 -25.90 -5.96
C MET A 403 -0.14 -26.69 -6.17
N ILE A 404 -1.25 -26.05 -6.55
CA ILE A 404 -2.50 -26.74 -6.89
C ILE A 404 -2.28 -27.67 -8.11
N LEU A 405 -1.62 -27.19 -9.16
CA LEU A 405 -1.33 -27.97 -10.36
C LEU A 405 -0.37 -29.12 -10.08
N GLY A 406 0.70 -28.88 -9.30
CA GLY A 406 1.65 -29.92 -8.91
C GLY A 406 1.02 -31.01 -8.06
N THR A 407 0.21 -30.63 -7.06
CA THR A 407 -0.48 -31.59 -6.18
C THR A 407 -1.55 -32.38 -6.93
N THR A 408 -2.28 -31.75 -7.84
CA THR A 408 -3.27 -32.44 -8.68
C THR A 408 -2.58 -33.40 -9.67
N ALA A 409 -1.45 -33.02 -10.26
CA ALA A 409 -0.66 -33.90 -11.13
C ALA A 409 -0.13 -35.12 -10.36
N ALA A 410 0.43 -34.94 -9.17
CA ALA A 410 0.86 -36.05 -8.33
C ALA A 410 -0.32 -36.96 -7.93
N ALA A 411 -1.46 -36.40 -7.56
CA ALA A 411 -2.65 -37.18 -7.20
C ALA A 411 -3.26 -37.94 -8.38
N ARG A 412 -3.13 -37.43 -9.62
CA ARG A 412 -3.53 -38.14 -10.84
C ARG A 412 -2.58 -39.31 -11.13
N LEU A 413 -1.27 -39.06 -11.18
CA LEU A 413 -0.28 -40.11 -11.44
C LEU A 413 -0.30 -41.21 -10.38
N ARG A 414 -0.54 -40.86 -9.11
CA ARG A 414 -0.70 -41.85 -8.04
C ARG A 414 -1.88 -42.79 -8.28
N ARG A 415 -2.99 -42.29 -8.84
CA ARG A 415 -4.16 -43.10 -9.19
C ARG A 415 -3.84 -44.00 -10.39
N GLU A 416 -3.25 -43.45 -11.44
CA GLU A 416 -2.80 -44.22 -12.61
C GLU A 416 -1.86 -45.38 -12.25
N LEU A 417 -0.88 -45.15 -11.36
CA LEU A 417 0.04 -46.20 -10.87
C LEU A 417 -0.59 -47.21 -9.90
N ALA A 418 -1.76 -46.88 -9.34
CA ALA A 418 -2.56 -47.81 -8.57
C ALA A 418 -3.36 -48.72 -9.51
N ASP A 419 -3.90 -48.16 -10.59
CA ASP A 419 -4.75 -48.86 -11.56
C ASP A 419 -3.93 -49.72 -12.56
N ASP A 420 -2.73 -49.27 -12.96
CA ASP A 420 -1.86 -49.99 -13.89
C ASP A 420 -0.45 -50.20 -13.29
N HIS A 421 -0.18 -51.44 -12.88
CA HIS A 421 1.11 -51.82 -12.31
C HIS A 421 2.25 -51.91 -13.34
N SER A 422 1.96 -51.99 -14.65
CA SER A 422 2.97 -52.04 -15.70
C SER A 422 3.73 -50.71 -15.87
N LEU A 423 3.14 -49.62 -15.39
CA LEU A 423 3.74 -48.28 -15.39
C LEU A 423 4.79 -48.09 -14.29
N ARG A 424 4.81 -48.97 -13.27
CA ARG A 424 5.78 -48.92 -12.16
C ARG A 424 7.17 -49.29 -12.67
N GLY A 425 8.14 -48.40 -12.47
CA GLY A 425 9.55 -48.70 -12.77
C GLY A 425 10.04 -48.22 -14.14
N ARG A 426 9.22 -47.55 -14.97
CA ARG A 426 9.74 -46.79 -16.12
C ARG A 426 10.82 -45.80 -15.64
N LYS A 427 12.03 -45.94 -16.18
CA LYS A 427 13.15 -45.02 -15.94
C LYS A 427 12.76 -43.65 -16.50
N LEU A 428 12.34 -42.74 -15.63
CA LEU A 428 12.24 -41.32 -15.96
C LEU A 428 13.64 -40.83 -16.32
N GLY A 429 13.76 -40.10 -17.42
CA GLY A 429 15.03 -39.62 -17.98
C GLY A 429 15.91 -38.86 -16.98
N VAL A 430 17.11 -38.49 -17.44
CA VAL A 430 18.09 -37.72 -16.67
C VAL A 430 17.41 -36.45 -16.12
N ASP A 431 17.57 -36.19 -14.83
CA ASP A 431 17.01 -35.03 -14.12
C ASP A 431 17.87 -33.78 -14.45
N PRO A 432 17.42 -32.87 -15.33
CA PRO A 432 18.28 -31.84 -15.90
C PRO A 432 18.53 -30.66 -14.93
N GLY A 433 17.83 -30.60 -13.80
CA GLY A 433 17.83 -29.44 -12.90
C GLY A 433 17.12 -28.22 -13.49
N ILE A 434 16.96 -27.17 -12.69
CA ILE A 434 16.18 -25.97 -13.09
C ILE A 434 16.99 -24.87 -13.76
N TRP A 435 18.32 -24.96 -13.76
CA TRP A 435 19.17 -23.85 -14.19
C TRP A 435 19.00 -23.57 -15.69
N SER A 436 18.68 -22.32 -16.03
CA SER A 436 18.45 -21.88 -17.40
C SER A 436 18.85 -20.41 -17.52
N SER A 437 19.87 -20.13 -18.35
CA SER A 437 20.30 -18.76 -18.65
C SER A 437 19.16 -17.93 -19.25
N GLY A 438 18.29 -18.54 -20.07
CA GLY A 438 17.13 -17.87 -20.64
C GLY A 438 16.12 -17.42 -19.58
N GLN A 439 15.86 -18.24 -18.56
CA GLN A 439 15.00 -17.83 -17.44
C GLN A 439 15.64 -16.75 -16.56
N LEU A 440 16.95 -16.81 -16.35
CA LEU A 440 17.68 -15.76 -15.63
C LEU A 440 17.57 -14.42 -16.38
N VAL A 441 17.85 -14.42 -17.69
CA VAL A 441 17.72 -13.24 -18.54
C VAL A 441 16.27 -12.73 -18.55
N ALA A 442 15.28 -13.62 -18.65
CA ALA A 442 13.87 -13.23 -18.57
C ALA A 442 13.52 -12.57 -17.23
N GLY A 443 13.99 -13.12 -16.10
CA GLY A 443 13.78 -12.53 -14.78
C GLY A 443 14.41 -11.14 -14.65
N VAL A 444 15.65 -10.97 -15.14
CA VAL A 444 16.34 -9.68 -15.16
C VAL A 444 15.62 -8.70 -16.09
N ALA A 445 15.19 -9.13 -17.27
CA ALA A 445 14.48 -8.29 -18.24
C ALA A 445 13.13 -7.81 -17.70
N VAL A 446 12.39 -8.66 -16.98
CA VAL A 446 11.14 -8.27 -16.32
C VAL A 446 11.38 -7.22 -15.23
N ILE A 447 12.45 -7.35 -14.44
CA ILE A 447 12.84 -6.32 -13.46
C ILE A 447 13.24 -5.02 -14.15
N ALA A 448 14.06 -5.09 -15.21
CA ALA A 448 14.47 -3.92 -15.97
C ALA A 448 13.25 -3.20 -16.57
N LEU A 449 12.31 -3.94 -17.16
CA LEU A 449 11.06 -3.40 -17.68
C LEU A 449 10.21 -2.73 -16.58
N ALA A 450 10.08 -3.36 -15.40
CA ALA A 450 9.37 -2.79 -14.28
C ALA A 450 10.01 -1.48 -13.78
N VAL A 451 11.34 -1.42 -13.74
CA VAL A 451 12.10 -0.20 -13.43
C VAL A 451 11.82 0.87 -14.49
N SER A 452 11.90 0.53 -15.79
CA SER A 452 11.59 1.45 -16.89
C SER A 452 10.16 1.98 -16.86
N ILE A 453 9.16 1.14 -16.53
CA ILE A 453 7.76 1.56 -16.39
C ILE A 453 7.61 2.51 -15.19
N GLY A 454 8.19 2.16 -14.03
CA GLY A 454 8.13 3.01 -12.85
C GLY A 454 8.79 4.38 -13.07
N ILE A 455 9.87 4.39 -13.85
CA ILE A 455 10.53 5.60 -14.33
C ILE A 455 9.63 6.40 -15.28
N ALA A 456 9.03 5.75 -16.29
CA ALA A 456 8.23 6.42 -17.30
C ALA A 456 6.94 7.02 -16.71
N TRP A 457 6.38 6.39 -15.67
CA TRP A 457 5.23 6.89 -14.93
C TRP A 457 5.57 8.17 -14.14
N ASN A 458 6.81 8.30 -13.65
CA ASN A 458 7.26 9.50 -12.93
C ASN A 458 8.73 9.85 -13.26
N PRO A 459 8.98 10.54 -14.39
CA PRO A 459 10.33 10.83 -14.87
C PRO A 459 11.09 11.80 -13.95
N THR A 460 10.40 12.55 -13.08
CA THR A 460 11.04 13.44 -12.09
C THR A 460 11.85 12.69 -11.03
N GLY A 461 11.72 11.36 -10.94
CA GLY A 461 12.52 10.51 -10.06
C GLY A 461 13.88 10.08 -10.63
N ILE A 462 14.18 10.35 -11.90
CA ILE A 462 15.52 10.14 -12.48
C ILE A 462 16.25 11.48 -12.52
N GLY A 463 16.91 11.82 -11.43
CA GLY A 463 17.72 13.03 -11.37
C GLY A 463 18.24 13.32 -9.97
N ALA A 464 19.12 12.45 -9.46
CA ALA A 464 20.12 12.80 -8.43
C ALA A 464 21.15 11.66 -8.32
N VAL A 465 21.89 11.43 -9.40
CA VAL A 465 23.28 10.99 -9.27
C VAL A 465 24.07 12.28 -9.46
N ASP A 466 24.44 12.91 -8.35
CA ASP A 466 25.15 14.19 -8.32
C ASP A 466 26.54 14.03 -8.95
N ALA A 467 26.65 14.44 -10.20
CA ALA A 467 27.89 14.79 -10.86
C ALA A 467 27.69 16.15 -11.54
N GLY A 468 27.75 17.21 -10.75
CA GLY A 468 27.55 18.59 -11.20
C GLY A 468 26.99 19.44 -10.07
N GLY A 469 27.88 19.94 -9.22
CA GLY A 469 27.50 20.84 -8.15
C GLY A 469 27.01 22.19 -8.68
N ASP A 470 25.90 22.65 -8.11
CA ASP A 470 25.68 24.06 -7.83
C ASP A 470 25.32 24.22 -6.36
N THR A 471 26.36 24.44 -5.56
CA THR A 471 26.27 24.90 -4.18
C THR A 471 26.01 26.40 -4.16
N HIS A 472 24.77 26.80 -3.92
CA HIS A 472 24.56 27.92 -3.03
C HIS A 472 24.33 27.35 -1.62
N ALA A 473 25.43 26.98 -0.96
CA ALA A 473 25.40 26.62 0.45
C ALA A 473 24.96 27.85 1.26
N VAL A 474 23.79 27.78 1.89
CA VAL A 474 23.33 28.78 2.84
C VAL A 474 24.32 28.82 4.01
N GLN A 475 25.09 29.90 4.15
CA GLN A 475 25.99 30.06 5.29
C GLN A 475 25.18 30.14 6.60
N ALA A 476 25.65 29.44 7.63
CA ALA A 476 25.08 29.53 8.97
C ALA A 476 25.31 30.96 9.52
N THR A 477 24.26 31.59 10.03
CA THR A 477 24.32 32.96 10.57
C THR A 477 25.04 33.04 11.91
N GLY A 478 25.29 31.90 12.56
CA GLY A 478 25.81 31.82 13.93
C GLY A 478 24.75 32.04 15.02
N HIS A 479 23.53 32.44 14.67
CA HIS A 479 22.44 32.68 15.60
C HIS A 479 21.61 31.41 15.85
N THR A 480 21.08 31.25 17.07
CA THR A 480 20.26 30.09 17.47
C THR A 480 18.86 30.54 17.87
N THR A 481 17.85 30.14 17.10
CA THR A 481 16.43 30.33 17.44
C THR A 481 15.96 29.16 18.31
N THR A 482 15.59 29.43 19.57
CA THR A 482 15.03 28.40 20.47
C THR A 482 13.52 28.62 20.67
N VAL A 483 12.71 27.59 20.41
CA VAL A 483 11.25 27.63 20.61
C VAL A 483 10.81 26.58 21.62
N ARG A 484 9.92 26.97 22.54
CA ARG A 484 9.24 26.03 23.44
C ARG A 484 7.92 25.62 22.82
N VAL A 485 7.69 24.31 22.72
CA VAL A 485 6.51 23.73 22.09
C VAL A 485 5.87 22.79 23.09
N THR A 486 4.56 22.89 23.27
CA THR A 486 3.80 22.01 24.15
C THR A 486 2.97 21.05 23.30
N ALA A 487 3.01 19.75 23.58
CA ALA A 487 2.09 18.79 23.02
C ALA A 487 0.88 18.64 23.96
N ALA A 488 -0.30 19.04 23.50
CA ALA A 488 -1.55 19.00 24.24
C ALA A 488 -2.72 18.82 23.27
N ASP A 489 -3.77 18.12 23.68
CA ASP A 489 -4.99 17.88 22.91
C ASP A 489 -4.73 17.40 21.48
N MET A 490 -3.77 16.47 21.33
CA MET A 490 -3.35 15.92 20.02
C MET A 490 -2.84 16.99 19.04
N ARG A 491 -2.23 18.07 19.54
CA ARG A 491 -1.64 19.16 18.76
C ARG A 491 -0.36 19.71 19.40
N PHE A 492 0.46 20.38 18.59
CA PHE A 492 1.59 21.17 19.10
C PHE A 492 1.18 22.63 19.29
N HIS A 493 1.62 23.23 20.39
CA HIS A 493 1.32 24.60 20.79
C HIS A 493 2.61 25.33 21.18
N PRO A 494 3.08 26.29 20.38
CA PRO A 494 2.56 26.68 19.07
C PRO A 494 2.77 25.57 18.03
N SER A 495 1.89 25.51 17.01
CA SER A 495 1.99 24.53 15.91
C SER A 495 2.93 24.99 14.80
N SER A 496 3.53 26.18 14.92
CA SER A 496 4.54 26.67 14.00
C SER A 496 5.50 27.65 14.64
N VAL A 497 6.71 27.75 14.09
CA VAL A 497 7.72 28.75 14.42
C VAL A 497 8.28 29.34 13.12
N THR A 498 8.62 30.62 13.13
CA THR A 498 9.38 31.25 12.06
C THR A 498 10.84 31.39 12.49
N VAL A 499 11.76 30.95 11.64
CA VAL A 499 13.20 30.92 11.88
C VAL A 499 13.91 31.62 10.71
N PRO A 500 14.81 32.58 10.95
CA PRO A 500 15.60 33.17 9.87
C PRO A 500 16.38 32.11 9.09
N ARG A 501 16.46 32.27 7.77
CA ARG A 501 17.25 31.37 6.93
C ARG A 501 18.73 31.45 7.34
N GLY A 502 19.33 30.31 7.66
CA GLY A 502 20.71 30.20 8.15
C GLY A 502 20.86 30.14 9.68
N ASP A 503 19.80 30.37 10.46
CA ASP A 503 19.82 30.18 11.91
C ASP A 503 19.77 28.70 12.32
N LYS A 504 20.39 28.37 13.45
CA LYS A 504 20.22 27.07 14.11
C LYS A 504 18.90 27.05 14.87
N LEU A 505 18.00 26.12 14.58
CA LEU A 505 16.77 25.93 15.36
C LEU A 505 16.97 24.91 16.48
N VAL A 506 16.46 25.25 17.66
CA VAL A 506 16.29 24.34 18.79
C VAL A 506 14.83 24.34 19.24
N VAL A 507 14.23 23.16 19.36
CA VAL A 507 12.86 22.97 19.85
C VAL A 507 12.90 22.33 21.23
N VAL A 508 12.32 22.98 22.24
CA VAL A 508 12.10 22.41 23.56
C VAL A 508 10.64 21.94 23.64
N LEU A 509 10.41 20.65 23.39
CA LEU A 509 9.08 20.06 23.45
C LEU A 509 8.73 19.69 24.90
N THR A 510 7.52 20.00 25.35
CA THR A 510 6.93 19.57 26.64
C THR A 510 5.62 18.85 26.37
N ASN A 511 5.43 17.62 26.85
CA ASN A 511 4.12 16.97 26.73
C ASN A 511 3.26 17.30 27.95
N THR A 512 2.09 17.88 27.75
CA THR A 512 1.09 18.13 28.80
C THR A 512 -0.18 17.30 28.64
N ASP A 513 -0.27 16.47 27.60
CA ASP A 513 -1.45 15.65 27.34
C ASP A 513 -1.70 14.62 28.44
N SER A 514 -2.98 14.42 28.76
CA SER A 514 -3.39 13.75 30.00
C SER A 514 -3.21 12.23 29.98
N SER A 515 -3.28 11.61 28.81
CA SER A 515 -3.31 10.15 28.61
C SER A 515 -2.36 9.64 27.52
N THR A 516 -1.79 10.55 26.72
CA THR A 516 -1.10 10.22 25.48
C THR A 516 0.32 10.76 25.47
N SER A 517 1.27 9.96 24.98
CA SER A 517 2.68 10.36 24.87
C SER A 517 2.96 10.94 23.48
N HIS A 518 3.86 11.92 23.38
CA HIS A 518 4.14 12.64 22.13
C HIS A 518 5.63 12.94 21.95
N ASP A 519 6.09 12.92 20.71
CA ASP A 519 7.41 13.38 20.29
C ASP A 519 7.29 14.41 19.15
N VAL A 520 8.41 14.83 18.56
CA VAL A 520 8.46 15.60 17.32
C VAL A 520 9.67 15.19 16.51
N ALA A 521 9.50 14.80 15.24
CA ALA A 521 10.56 14.42 14.31
C ALA A 521 10.53 15.32 13.07
N PHE A 522 11.69 15.61 12.49
CA PHE A 522 11.88 16.48 11.31
C PHE A 522 12.48 15.72 10.12
N PRO A 523 12.29 16.19 8.87
CA PRO A 523 12.76 15.51 7.66
C PRO A 523 14.28 15.36 7.59
N ASN A 524 15.01 16.29 8.20
CA ASN A 524 16.47 16.29 8.26
C ASN A 524 17.05 15.32 9.32
N GLY A 525 16.18 14.53 9.97
CA GLY A 525 16.58 13.55 10.95
C GLY A 525 16.67 14.06 12.39
N ALA A 526 16.34 15.32 12.71
CA ALA A 526 16.22 15.75 14.10
C ALA A 526 14.93 15.19 14.76
N LYS A 527 14.99 14.71 16.01
CA LYS A 527 13.82 14.11 16.69
C LYS A 527 13.89 14.26 18.22
N ALA A 528 12.75 14.52 18.86
CA ALA A 528 12.55 14.37 20.30
C ALA A 528 12.26 12.90 20.65
N PRO A 529 12.67 12.40 21.83
CA PRO A 529 12.08 11.17 22.36
C PRO A 529 10.59 11.38 22.68
N LEU A 530 9.78 10.32 22.76
CA LEU A 530 8.42 10.41 23.32
C LEU A 530 8.54 10.93 24.72
N LEU A 531 7.75 11.95 24.95
CA LEU A 531 7.56 12.53 26.23
C LEU A 531 6.28 11.94 26.80
N ALA A 532 6.39 11.32 27.96
CA ALA A 532 5.23 11.07 28.81
C ALA A 532 4.70 12.41 29.36
N LYS A 533 3.48 12.41 29.93
CA LYS A 533 2.88 13.59 30.56
C LYS A 533 3.84 14.29 31.53
N GLY A 534 3.95 15.60 31.39
CA GLY A 534 4.79 16.48 32.21
C GLY A 534 6.28 16.45 31.88
N LYS A 535 6.73 15.65 30.90
CA LYS A 535 8.15 15.57 30.51
C LYS A 535 8.47 16.54 29.38
N SER A 536 9.73 17.00 29.34
CA SER A 536 10.25 17.90 28.31
C SER A 536 11.56 17.37 27.72
N ALA A 537 11.80 17.62 26.43
CA ALA A 537 13.08 17.35 25.77
C ALA A 537 13.47 18.48 24.81
N ARG A 538 14.78 18.70 24.69
CA ARG A 538 15.39 19.67 23.76
C ARG A 538 15.87 18.93 22.52
N VAL A 539 15.45 19.40 21.34
CA VAL A 539 15.82 18.89 20.02
C VAL A 539 16.59 19.96 19.29
N GLU A 540 17.82 19.66 18.87
CA GLU A 540 18.55 20.53 17.97
C GLU A 540 18.18 20.17 16.53
N VAL A 541 17.40 21.02 15.88
CA VAL A 541 16.94 20.81 14.51
C VAL A 541 18.05 21.14 13.51
N GLY A 542 19.02 21.97 13.90
CA GLY A 542 20.15 22.34 13.06
C GLY A 542 19.91 23.61 12.26
N VAL A 543 20.80 23.92 11.32
CA VAL A 543 20.71 25.13 10.48
C VAL A 543 19.54 25.01 9.51
N ILE A 544 18.61 25.96 9.58
CA ILE A 544 17.40 25.94 8.76
C ILE A 544 17.67 26.67 7.44
N THR A 545 17.69 25.93 6.34
CA THR A 545 17.97 26.47 5.00
C THR A 545 16.72 26.68 4.14
N HIS A 546 15.61 26.04 4.50
CA HIS A 546 14.29 26.10 3.87
C HIS A 546 13.21 25.73 4.89
N SER A 547 11.95 26.06 4.59
CA SER A 547 10.82 25.72 5.46
C SER A 547 10.59 24.21 5.50
N MET A 548 10.32 23.65 6.68
CA MET A 548 10.10 22.22 6.89
C MET A 548 9.04 21.95 7.96
N GLN A 549 8.49 20.74 8.00
CA GLN A 549 7.51 20.36 9.01
C GLN A 549 8.07 19.23 9.87
N GLY A 550 8.00 19.39 11.19
CA GLY A 550 8.10 18.28 12.12
C GLY A 550 6.74 17.65 12.41
N TRP A 551 6.71 16.41 12.88
CA TRP A 551 5.47 15.71 13.24
C TRP A 551 5.66 14.78 14.44
N CYS A 552 4.58 14.46 15.15
CA CYS A 552 4.57 13.38 16.13
C CYS A 552 4.62 12.04 15.39
N THR A 553 5.55 11.17 15.76
CA THR A 553 5.78 9.85 15.15
C THR A 553 4.87 8.77 15.70
N VAL A 554 4.11 9.05 16.76
CA VAL A 554 3.11 8.12 17.29
C VAL A 554 2.04 7.85 16.21
N PRO A 555 1.71 6.56 15.95
CA PRO A 555 0.75 6.19 14.93
C PRO A 555 -0.58 6.96 15.04
N GLY A 556 -1.07 7.47 13.91
CA GLY A 556 -2.31 8.25 13.83
C GLY A 556 -2.20 9.72 14.25
N HIS A 557 -1.22 10.12 15.05
CA HIS A 557 -1.15 11.48 15.60
C HIS A 557 -0.86 12.54 14.54
N ARG A 558 0.02 12.25 13.60
CA ARG A 558 0.27 13.12 12.45
C ARG A 558 -1.00 13.34 11.62
N ALA A 559 -1.78 12.29 11.38
CA ALA A 559 -3.04 12.36 10.64
C ALA A 559 -4.12 13.13 11.42
N MET A 560 -4.08 13.08 12.75
CA MET A 560 -4.94 13.86 13.65
C MET A 560 -4.48 15.30 13.86
N GLY A 561 -3.35 15.72 13.25
CA GLY A 561 -2.92 17.12 13.22
C GLY A 561 -1.72 17.46 14.12
N MET A 562 -1.00 16.47 14.65
CA MET A 562 0.27 16.68 15.37
C MET A 562 1.42 16.97 14.41
N VAL A 563 1.39 18.17 13.83
CA VAL A 563 2.37 18.69 12.90
C VAL A 563 2.86 20.05 13.40
N PHE A 564 4.19 20.21 13.46
CA PHE A 564 4.88 21.43 13.88
C PHE A 564 5.60 22.05 12.69
N THR A 565 5.18 23.23 12.22
CA THR A 565 5.73 23.85 11.01
C THR A 565 6.87 24.81 11.33
N VAL A 566 8.05 24.59 10.76
CA VAL A 566 9.18 25.52 10.77
C VAL A 566 9.16 26.31 9.47
N LYS A 567 8.86 27.61 9.56
CA LYS A 567 8.86 28.54 8.43
C LYS A 567 10.19 29.27 8.38
N THR A 568 10.77 29.41 7.20
CA THR A 568 11.95 30.26 6.98
C THR A 568 11.53 31.65 6.58
N THR A 569 12.12 32.67 7.20
CA THR A 569 12.09 34.04 6.68
C THR A 569 13.47 34.42 6.20
N ASP A 570 13.56 35.02 5.03
CA ASP A 570 14.72 35.86 4.72
C ASP A 570 14.66 37.06 5.68
N ALA A 571 15.76 37.36 6.38
CA ALA A 571 15.78 38.33 7.48
C ALA A 571 15.14 39.67 7.04
N PRO A 572 14.06 40.16 7.69
CA PRO A 572 13.41 41.38 7.25
C PRO A 572 13.74 42.56 8.16
N ALA A 573 13.94 43.73 7.53
CA ALA A 573 13.87 45.02 8.18
C ALA A 573 12.58 45.14 9.02
N THR A 574 12.76 45.80 10.16
CA THR A 574 11.92 45.87 11.35
C THR A 574 10.46 46.30 11.18
N ALA A 575 9.62 45.57 11.94
CA ALA A 575 8.60 46.03 12.89
C ALA A 575 7.12 46.25 12.46
N MET A 576 6.32 45.33 13.02
CA MET A 576 5.08 45.54 13.80
C MET A 576 3.74 45.57 13.07
N GLY A 577 2.98 44.49 13.32
CA GLY A 577 1.55 44.36 13.03
C GLY A 577 1.05 42.94 13.27
N HIS A 578 1.24 42.39 14.48
CA HIS A 578 0.67 41.08 14.83
C HIS A 578 -0.85 41.16 14.91
N SER A 579 -1.53 40.44 14.03
CA SER A 579 -2.90 39.99 14.23
C SER A 579 -3.01 38.55 13.77
N ALA A 580 -3.11 37.66 14.76
CA ALA A 580 -3.45 36.25 14.59
C ALA A 580 -4.66 36.09 13.65
N ALA A 581 -4.65 35.04 12.82
CA ALA A 581 -5.86 34.57 12.14
C ALA A 581 -5.95 33.05 12.24
N PRO A 582 -7.18 32.52 12.38
CA PRO A 582 -7.48 31.15 12.74
C PRO A 582 -7.39 30.24 11.51
N LYS A 583 -7.05 28.96 11.71
CA LYS A 583 -7.44 27.91 10.75
C LYS A 583 -8.83 27.39 11.14
N ARG A 584 -9.83 28.24 10.96
CA ARG A 584 -11.17 27.79 10.59
C ARG A 584 -11.12 27.49 9.09
N ALA A 585 -11.91 26.53 8.61
CA ALA A 585 -12.29 26.52 7.20
C ALA A 585 -12.65 27.96 6.79
N VAL A 586 -12.26 28.41 5.61
CA VAL A 586 -12.85 29.63 5.06
C VAL A 586 -14.30 29.28 4.77
N HIS A 587 -15.15 29.29 5.79
CA HIS A 587 -16.58 29.32 5.61
C HIS A 587 -16.89 30.64 4.95
N ALA A 588 -17.74 30.58 3.92
CA ALA A 588 -18.43 31.73 3.38
C ALA A 588 -19.39 32.30 4.44
N ASP A 589 -18.85 32.90 5.51
CA ASP A 589 -19.63 33.73 6.44
C ASP A 589 -20.00 35.09 5.81
N ARG A 590 -19.71 35.26 4.51
CA ARG A 590 -20.04 36.45 3.71
C ARG A 590 -21.01 36.05 2.61
N ALA A 591 -22.02 36.86 2.39
CA ALA A 591 -22.86 36.74 1.19
C ALA A 591 -22.12 37.34 -0.01
N PHE A 592 -22.41 36.83 -1.20
CA PHE A 592 -22.01 37.51 -2.43
C PHE A 592 -22.51 38.96 -2.45
N PRO A 593 -21.72 39.92 -2.95
CA PRO A 593 -22.17 41.29 -3.10
C PRO A 593 -23.35 41.37 -4.09
N ALA A 594 -24.19 42.39 -3.97
CA ALA A 594 -25.34 42.57 -4.88
C ALA A 594 -24.93 42.71 -6.36
N SER A 595 -23.70 43.14 -6.62
CA SER A 595 -23.10 43.21 -7.95
C SER A 595 -22.69 41.85 -8.53
N PHE A 596 -22.58 40.80 -7.71
CA PHE A 596 -22.22 39.47 -8.17
C PHE A 596 -23.25 38.95 -9.19
N ARG A 597 -22.74 38.26 -10.20
CA ARG A 597 -23.51 37.59 -11.23
C ARG A 597 -22.99 36.16 -11.31
N ALA A 598 -23.83 35.21 -10.95
CA ALA A 598 -23.53 33.80 -11.13
C ALA A 598 -23.39 33.48 -12.62
N ALA A 599 -22.58 32.49 -12.95
CA ALA A 599 -22.49 31.94 -14.29
C ALA A 599 -23.87 31.38 -14.70
N ASP A 600 -24.36 31.76 -15.88
CA ASP A 600 -25.61 31.21 -16.42
C ASP A 600 -25.43 29.70 -16.67
N PRO A 601 -26.15 28.84 -15.94
CA PRO A 601 -26.02 27.40 -16.11
C PRO A 601 -26.78 26.91 -17.34
N SER A 602 -27.59 27.74 -18.01
CA SER A 602 -28.47 27.30 -19.10
C SER A 602 -27.66 26.90 -20.33
N LEU A 603 -27.86 25.67 -20.81
CA LEU A 603 -27.33 25.24 -22.10
C LEU A 603 -28.35 25.62 -23.20
N PRO A 604 -28.03 26.56 -24.09
CA PRO A 604 -28.97 26.98 -25.14
C PRO A 604 -29.27 25.84 -26.10
N PRO A 605 -30.42 25.86 -26.81
CA PRO A 605 -30.71 24.87 -27.83
C PRO A 605 -29.76 25.01 -29.03
N LEU A 606 -29.55 23.90 -29.74
CA LEU A 606 -28.76 23.88 -30.95
C LEU A 606 -29.34 24.79 -32.04
N THR A 607 -28.46 25.48 -32.75
CA THR A 607 -28.81 26.22 -33.98
C THR A 607 -28.87 25.28 -35.19
N ALA A 608 -29.29 25.80 -36.35
CA ALA A 608 -29.27 25.09 -37.62
C ALA A 608 -27.88 25.08 -38.30
N ALA A 609 -26.88 25.76 -37.72
CA ALA A 609 -25.54 25.83 -38.29
C ALA A 609 -24.81 24.50 -38.17
N THR A 610 -24.13 24.09 -39.24
CA THR A 610 -23.24 22.91 -39.28
C THR A 610 -21.76 23.28 -39.28
N VAL A 611 -21.46 24.57 -39.49
CA VAL A 611 -20.11 25.15 -39.35
C VAL A 611 -20.19 26.29 -38.34
N HIS A 612 -19.50 26.13 -37.22
CA HIS A 612 -19.52 27.04 -36.10
C HIS A 612 -18.23 27.86 -36.07
N HIS A 613 -18.36 29.17 -36.30
CA HIS A 613 -17.24 30.10 -36.18
C HIS A 613 -17.19 30.69 -34.79
N VAL A 614 -16.12 30.40 -34.04
CA VAL A 614 -15.96 30.80 -32.65
C VAL A 614 -14.68 31.63 -32.51
N THR A 615 -14.74 32.74 -31.78
CA THR A 615 -13.54 33.48 -31.39
C THR A 615 -13.35 33.37 -29.88
N LEU A 616 -12.22 32.79 -29.48
CA LEU A 616 -11.78 32.71 -28.09
C LEU A 616 -10.66 33.73 -27.89
N THR A 617 -10.86 34.69 -27.01
CA THR A 617 -9.89 35.74 -26.66
C THR A 617 -9.37 35.47 -25.26
N VAL A 618 -8.08 35.21 -25.12
CA VAL A 618 -7.46 35.03 -23.80
C VAL A 618 -7.38 36.38 -23.10
N ARG A 619 -7.80 36.43 -21.84
CA ARG A 619 -7.75 37.63 -20.99
C ARG A 619 -7.45 37.27 -19.54
N ASP A 620 -6.70 38.16 -18.90
CA ASP A 620 -6.53 38.19 -17.45
C ASP A 620 -7.66 39.04 -16.86
N VAL A 621 -8.47 38.45 -15.99
CA VAL A 621 -9.63 39.13 -15.38
C VAL A 621 -9.70 38.85 -13.89
N GLU A 622 -10.02 39.87 -13.11
CA GLU A 622 -10.32 39.69 -11.68
C GLU A 622 -11.77 39.25 -11.50
N MET A 623 -11.99 38.06 -10.99
CA MET A 623 -13.31 37.48 -10.78
C MET A 623 -13.52 37.07 -9.33
N GLU A 624 -14.76 37.12 -8.87
CA GLU A 624 -15.14 36.57 -7.58
C GLU A 624 -15.23 35.04 -7.68
N VAL A 625 -14.48 34.33 -6.83
CA VAL A 625 -14.34 32.87 -6.85
C VAL A 625 -14.97 32.18 -5.64
N ALA A 626 -15.28 32.96 -4.61
CA ALA A 626 -16.08 32.61 -3.45
C ALA A 626 -16.58 33.93 -2.83
N PRO A 627 -17.61 33.92 -1.98
CA PRO A 627 -18.15 35.15 -1.40
C PRO A 627 -17.10 36.05 -0.75
N GLY A 628 -16.91 37.24 -1.33
CA GLY A 628 -15.93 38.22 -0.85
C GLY A 628 -14.46 37.88 -1.13
N ILE A 629 -14.18 36.88 -1.97
CA ILE A 629 -12.84 36.48 -2.40
C ILE A 629 -12.73 36.68 -3.92
N ARG A 630 -11.86 37.60 -4.36
CA ARG A 630 -11.55 37.78 -5.78
C ARG A 630 -10.17 37.23 -6.12
N GLN A 631 -10.03 36.67 -7.31
CA GLN A 631 -8.80 36.13 -7.86
C GLN A 631 -8.58 36.67 -9.28
N LYS A 632 -7.34 36.98 -9.63
CA LYS A 632 -6.91 37.22 -11.00
C LYS A 632 -6.84 35.88 -11.73
N ARG A 633 -7.66 35.73 -12.77
CA ARG A 633 -7.87 34.49 -13.52
C ARG A 633 -7.45 34.65 -14.96
N TRP A 634 -6.86 33.60 -15.53
CA TRP A 634 -6.64 33.49 -16.97
C TRP A 634 -7.84 32.79 -17.58
N THR A 635 -8.43 33.38 -18.61
CA THR A 635 -9.73 32.94 -19.11
C THR A 635 -9.79 33.01 -20.63
N TYR A 636 -10.69 32.21 -21.23
CA TYR A 636 -11.18 32.49 -22.57
C TYR A 636 -12.44 33.34 -22.49
N ASN A 637 -12.46 34.47 -23.19
CA ASN A 637 -13.56 35.44 -23.25
C ASN A 637 -13.94 36.09 -21.91
N GLY A 638 -13.05 36.11 -20.91
CA GLY A 638 -13.34 36.74 -19.61
C GLY A 638 -14.36 35.96 -18.77
N LYS A 639 -14.56 34.67 -19.04
CA LYS A 639 -15.57 33.82 -18.40
C LYS A 639 -14.95 32.55 -17.81
N VAL A 640 -15.53 32.08 -16.71
CA VAL A 640 -15.33 30.74 -16.16
C VAL A 640 -16.72 30.15 -15.83
N PRO A 641 -17.06 28.95 -16.34
CA PRO A 641 -16.29 28.17 -17.31
C PRO A 641 -16.16 28.95 -18.62
N ALA A 642 -15.16 28.60 -19.42
CA ALA A 642 -14.98 29.18 -20.74
C ALA A 642 -16.21 28.89 -21.64
N PRO A 643 -16.47 29.70 -22.69
CA PRO A 643 -17.68 29.57 -23.51
C PRO A 643 -17.94 28.15 -24.01
N THR A 644 -19.14 27.62 -23.79
CA THR A 644 -19.51 26.30 -24.27
C THR A 644 -19.66 26.29 -25.79
N LEU A 645 -19.04 25.31 -26.45
CA LEU A 645 -19.26 25.03 -27.86
C LEU A 645 -20.31 23.93 -27.94
N HIS A 646 -21.40 24.16 -28.67
CA HIS A 646 -22.53 23.21 -28.72
C HIS A 646 -22.88 22.89 -30.16
N GLY A 647 -22.87 21.61 -30.51
CA GLY A 647 -23.09 21.13 -31.88
C GLY A 647 -23.62 19.70 -31.94
N ARG A 648 -23.65 19.16 -33.16
CA ARG A 648 -24.02 17.78 -33.48
C ARG A 648 -22.83 16.99 -34.01
N VAL A 649 -22.96 15.66 -34.00
CA VAL A 649 -22.02 14.79 -34.71
C VAL A 649 -22.00 15.17 -36.19
N GLY A 650 -20.80 15.47 -36.70
CA GLY A 650 -20.55 15.95 -38.06
C GLY A 650 -20.35 17.47 -38.18
N ASP A 651 -20.69 18.26 -37.16
CA ASP A 651 -20.48 19.70 -37.19
C ASP A 651 -18.97 20.04 -37.17
N THR A 652 -18.62 21.14 -37.84
CA THR A 652 -17.24 21.64 -37.89
C THR A 652 -17.10 22.92 -37.08
N PHE A 653 -16.12 22.96 -36.18
CA PHE A 653 -15.78 24.14 -35.39
C PHE A 653 -14.53 24.81 -35.97
N VAL A 654 -14.62 26.12 -36.21
CA VAL A 654 -13.52 26.97 -36.67
C VAL A 654 -13.26 28.00 -35.58
N VAL A 655 -12.27 27.71 -34.74
CA VAL A 655 -11.96 28.47 -33.54
C VAL A 655 -10.77 29.39 -33.80
N LYS A 656 -10.99 30.70 -33.73
CA LYS A 656 -9.91 31.69 -33.72
C LYS A 656 -9.52 32.00 -32.28
N LEU A 657 -8.36 31.53 -31.84
CA LEU A 657 -7.75 31.91 -30.57
C LEU A 657 -6.98 33.23 -30.75
N ILE A 658 -7.23 34.22 -29.91
CA ILE A 658 -6.51 35.48 -29.86
C ILE A 658 -5.95 35.65 -28.45
N ASN A 659 -4.63 35.67 -28.29
CA ASN A 659 -4.04 35.88 -26.98
C ASN A 659 -3.93 37.38 -26.66
N LYS A 660 -4.72 37.88 -25.70
CA LYS A 660 -4.58 39.23 -25.13
C LYS A 660 -4.22 39.20 -23.63
N GLY A 661 -3.76 38.05 -23.12
CA GLY A 661 -3.23 37.89 -21.77
C GLY A 661 -1.78 38.38 -21.66
N SER A 662 -1.21 38.26 -20.47
CA SER A 662 0.17 38.73 -20.20
C SER A 662 1.26 37.69 -20.51
N MET A 663 0.89 36.44 -20.81
CA MET A 663 1.81 35.33 -21.04
C MET A 663 1.34 34.44 -22.21
N ASP A 664 2.16 33.47 -22.58
CA ASP A 664 1.83 32.50 -23.62
C ASP A 664 0.68 31.61 -23.19
N HIS A 665 -0.20 31.33 -24.13
CA HIS A 665 -1.38 30.49 -23.93
C HIS A 665 -1.66 29.65 -25.18
N SER A 666 -2.26 28.48 -25.01
CA SER A 666 -2.67 27.63 -26.12
C SER A 666 -4.13 27.20 -25.98
N ILE A 667 -4.57 26.25 -26.80
CA ILE A 667 -5.89 25.65 -26.74
C ILE A 667 -5.80 24.20 -27.23
N ASP A 668 -6.33 23.29 -26.44
CA ASP A 668 -6.53 21.87 -26.73
C ASP A 668 -8.03 21.57 -26.63
N PHE A 669 -8.58 20.88 -27.64
CA PHE A 669 -9.97 20.44 -27.70
C PHE A 669 -10.00 18.92 -27.71
N HIS A 670 -10.57 18.29 -26.68
CA HIS A 670 -10.67 16.83 -26.62
C HIS A 670 -11.67 16.27 -27.64
N ALA A 671 -12.61 17.09 -28.12
CA ALA A 671 -13.49 16.77 -29.25
C ALA A 671 -12.76 16.81 -30.62
N GLY A 672 -11.51 17.32 -30.66
CA GLY A 672 -10.76 17.56 -31.88
C GLY A 672 -9.81 16.41 -32.23
N GLU A 673 -10.13 15.69 -33.31
CA GLU A 673 -9.26 14.63 -33.86
C GLU A 673 -8.25 15.23 -34.85
N VAL A 674 -7.29 16.00 -34.34
CA VAL A 674 -6.24 16.64 -35.15
C VAL A 674 -4.85 16.43 -34.54
N SER A 675 -3.81 16.44 -35.37
CA SER A 675 -2.42 16.44 -34.87
C SER A 675 -2.15 17.68 -34.02
N PRO A 676 -1.48 17.56 -32.85
CA PRO A 676 -1.30 18.67 -31.92
C PRO A 676 -0.27 19.71 -32.40
N ASP A 677 0.72 19.30 -33.20
CA ASP A 677 1.94 20.06 -33.50
C ASP A 677 1.71 21.51 -33.96
N ARG A 678 0.66 21.73 -34.74
CA ARG A 678 0.30 23.04 -35.26
C ARG A 678 -0.87 23.69 -34.51
N PRO A 679 -2.04 23.07 -34.36
CA PRO A 679 -3.22 23.72 -33.80
C PRO A 679 -3.19 23.88 -32.28
N MET A 680 -2.30 23.18 -31.56
CA MET A 680 -2.20 23.25 -30.09
C MET A 680 -0.93 23.97 -29.60
N ARG A 681 -0.15 24.57 -30.51
CA ARG A 681 1.06 25.33 -30.14
C ARG A 681 0.74 26.55 -29.29
N GLU A 682 1.73 27.00 -28.54
CA GLU A 682 1.66 28.24 -27.76
C GLU A 682 1.46 29.46 -28.67
N VAL A 683 0.61 30.37 -28.22
CA VAL A 683 0.30 31.63 -28.86
C VAL A 683 0.80 32.73 -27.96
N ALA A 684 1.84 33.45 -28.39
CA ALA A 684 2.37 34.58 -27.65
C ALA A 684 1.35 35.74 -27.51
N PRO A 685 1.48 36.61 -26.50
CA PRO A 685 0.66 37.80 -26.36
C PRO A 685 0.56 38.63 -27.64
N GLY A 686 -0.65 39.08 -27.98
CA GLY A 686 -0.96 39.83 -29.20
C GLY A 686 -1.05 38.99 -30.48
N ARG A 687 -0.75 37.68 -30.43
CA ARG A 687 -0.85 36.78 -31.58
C ARG A 687 -2.16 36.01 -31.59
N SER A 688 -2.42 35.36 -32.72
CA SER A 688 -3.62 34.53 -32.91
C SER A 688 -3.32 33.23 -33.64
N LEU A 689 -4.14 32.23 -33.38
CA LEU A 689 -4.13 30.91 -33.99
C LEU A 689 -5.53 30.55 -34.46
N THR A 690 -5.64 29.78 -35.55
CA THR A 690 -6.92 29.18 -35.94
C THR A 690 -6.82 27.66 -35.77
N TYR A 691 -7.71 27.13 -34.95
CA TYR A 691 -7.91 25.71 -34.71
C TYR A 691 -9.19 25.29 -35.44
N ARG A 692 -9.14 24.25 -36.28
CA ARG A 692 -10.32 23.69 -36.95
C ARG A 692 -10.43 22.21 -36.65
N PHE A 693 -11.61 21.74 -36.24
CA PHE A 693 -11.92 20.32 -36.11
C PHE A 693 -13.38 20.01 -36.49
N THR A 694 -13.64 18.76 -36.85
CA THR A 694 -14.98 18.21 -37.03
C THR A 694 -15.28 17.27 -35.88
N ALA A 695 -16.45 17.42 -35.25
CA ALA A 695 -16.86 16.57 -34.14
C ALA A 695 -17.42 15.24 -34.65
N HIS A 696 -16.62 14.18 -34.66
CA HIS A 696 -17.06 12.87 -35.16
C HIS A 696 -17.77 12.00 -34.12
N ARG A 697 -17.72 12.39 -32.84
CA ARG A 697 -18.28 11.60 -31.72
C ARG A 697 -19.14 12.48 -30.82
N ALA A 698 -20.25 11.92 -30.36
CA ALA A 698 -21.11 12.54 -29.36
C ALA A 698 -20.47 12.45 -27.97
N GLY A 699 -20.77 13.43 -27.12
CA GLY A 699 -20.17 13.56 -25.80
C GLY A 699 -20.17 14.99 -25.31
N ILE A 700 -19.83 15.16 -24.05
CA ILE A 700 -19.38 16.44 -23.51
C ILE A 700 -17.88 16.32 -23.29
N TRP A 701 -17.13 17.17 -23.96
CA TRP A 701 -15.67 17.11 -24.03
C TRP A 701 -15.08 18.34 -23.37
N MET A 702 -13.96 18.18 -22.68
CA MET A 702 -13.21 19.32 -22.18
C MET A 702 -12.45 20.00 -23.33
N TYR A 703 -12.25 21.30 -23.20
CA TYR A 703 -11.17 22.00 -23.87
C TYR A 703 -10.43 22.87 -22.85
N HIS A 704 -9.13 23.04 -23.01
CA HIS A 704 -8.32 23.80 -22.06
C HIS A 704 -7.02 24.33 -22.66
N CYS A 705 -6.32 25.17 -21.89
CA CYS A 705 -4.96 25.60 -22.24
C CYS A 705 -3.98 24.44 -22.02
N ALA A 706 -3.09 24.20 -22.97
CA ALA A 706 -2.04 23.17 -22.93
C ALA A 706 -0.63 23.75 -22.71
N THR A 707 -0.51 25.06 -22.44
CA THR A 707 0.75 25.70 -22.03
C THR A 707 1.19 25.19 -20.66
N MET A 708 2.48 24.93 -20.50
CA MET A 708 3.05 24.40 -19.25
C MET A 708 3.28 25.51 -18.21
N PRO A 709 3.04 25.27 -16.91
CA PRO A 709 2.43 24.07 -16.34
C PRO A 709 0.90 24.06 -16.49
N MET A 710 0.36 23.08 -17.22
CA MET A 710 -1.07 23.03 -17.58
C MET A 710 -2.00 23.06 -16.36
N THR A 711 -1.60 22.45 -15.25
CA THR A 711 -2.35 22.44 -13.99
C THR A 711 -2.65 23.85 -13.49
N ALA A 712 -1.68 24.77 -13.58
CA ALA A 712 -1.89 26.16 -13.18
C ALA A 712 -2.82 26.90 -14.15
N HIS A 713 -2.72 26.63 -15.46
CA HIS A 713 -3.61 27.24 -16.45
C HIS A 713 -5.06 26.80 -16.30
N ILE A 714 -5.30 25.50 -16.07
CA ILE A 714 -6.64 24.96 -15.81
C ILE A 714 -7.19 25.54 -14.50
N ALA A 715 -6.39 25.51 -13.42
CA ALA A 715 -6.73 26.10 -12.12
C ALA A 715 -7.07 27.60 -12.22
N ALA A 716 -6.36 28.34 -13.08
CA ALA A 716 -6.62 29.75 -13.32
C ALA A 716 -7.98 30.01 -13.97
N GLY A 717 -8.61 29.01 -14.59
CA GLY A 717 -9.92 29.10 -15.23
C GLY A 717 -9.91 28.88 -16.76
N MET A 718 -8.80 28.42 -17.34
CA MET A 718 -8.71 28.18 -18.79
C MET A 718 -9.23 26.80 -19.19
N ALA A 719 -10.49 26.52 -18.87
CA ALA A 719 -11.19 25.30 -19.25
C ALA A 719 -12.66 25.55 -19.60
N GLY A 720 -13.20 24.81 -20.57
CA GLY A 720 -14.60 24.87 -20.97
C GLY A 720 -15.08 23.57 -21.58
N ALA A 721 -16.35 23.55 -21.99
CA ALA A 721 -17.01 22.35 -22.52
C ALA A 721 -17.29 22.48 -24.03
N VAL A 722 -17.14 21.36 -24.75
CA VAL A 722 -17.71 21.12 -26.08
C VAL A 722 -18.81 20.07 -25.92
N VAL A 723 -20.07 20.45 -26.09
CA VAL A 723 -21.22 19.55 -26.03
C VAL A 723 -21.60 19.14 -27.46
N ILE A 724 -21.50 17.85 -27.76
CA ILE A 724 -21.90 17.24 -29.02
C ILE A 724 -23.05 16.28 -28.72
N GLU A 725 -24.27 16.66 -29.09
CA GLU A 725 -25.45 15.85 -28.76
C GLU A 725 -25.43 14.51 -29.51
N PRO A 726 -25.73 13.38 -28.83
CA PRO A 726 -25.94 12.11 -29.51
C PRO A 726 -27.12 12.18 -30.47
N PRO A 727 -27.05 11.48 -31.62
CA PRO A 727 -28.15 11.44 -32.57
C PRO A 727 -29.47 11.00 -31.91
N GLY A 728 -30.54 11.74 -32.21
CA GLY A 728 -31.88 11.43 -31.68
C GLY A 728 -32.07 11.73 -30.19
N LEU A 729 -31.25 12.60 -29.60
CA LEU A 729 -31.44 13.07 -28.23
C LEU A 729 -32.79 13.81 -28.10
N PRO A 730 -33.74 13.32 -27.27
CA PRO A 730 -35.04 13.97 -27.12
C PRO A 730 -34.93 15.37 -26.50
N PRO A 731 -35.86 16.30 -26.81
CA PRO A 731 -35.91 17.59 -26.14
C PRO A 731 -36.31 17.44 -24.66
N VAL A 732 -35.92 18.44 -23.86
CA VAL A 732 -36.24 18.54 -22.43
C VAL A 732 -36.73 19.96 -22.14
N ASP A 733 -37.45 20.14 -21.02
CA ASP A 733 -37.98 21.45 -20.62
C ASP A 733 -36.90 22.41 -20.10
N ARG A 734 -35.85 21.85 -19.49
CA ARG A 734 -34.69 22.58 -18.97
C ARG A 734 -33.41 21.81 -19.28
N SER A 735 -32.43 22.50 -19.84
CA SER A 735 -31.10 21.96 -20.10
C SER A 735 -30.07 22.85 -19.43
N TYR A 736 -29.26 22.27 -18.56
CA TYR A 736 -28.21 22.95 -17.80
C TYR A 736 -26.84 22.37 -18.10
N LEU A 737 -25.79 23.14 -17.84
CA LEU A 737 -24.39 22.76 -17.89
C LEU A 737 -23.72 23.14 -16.56
N LEU A 738 -23.14 22.15 -15.88
CA LEU A 738 -22.34 22.34 -14.68
C LEU A 738 -20.93 21.79 -14.93
N VAL A 739 -19.93 22.65 -14.78
CA VAL A 739 -18.52 22.32 -14.90
C VAL A 739 -17.91 22.36 -13.51
N GLN A 740 -17.50 21.21 -12.97
CA GLN A 740 -16.71 21.19 -11.74
C GLN A 740 -15.28 21.63 -12.06
N SER A 741 -14.74 22.53 -11.22
CA SER A 741 -13.33 22.92 -11.27
C SER A 741 -12.85 23.38 -9.90
N GLU A 742 -11.54 23.28 -9.69
CA GLU A 742 -10.89 23.68 -8.46
C GLU A 742 -10.31 25.09 -8.50
N VAL A 743 -10.42 25.81 -7.37
CA VAL A 743 -9.85 27.15 -7.18
C VAL A 743 -8.73 27.08 -6.14
N TYR A 744 -7.56 27.57 -6.51
CA TYR A 744 -6.33 27.56 -5.70
C TYR A 744 -5.89 28.99 -5.43
N VAL A 745 -6.11 29.46 -4.22
CA VAL A 745 -5.95 30.88 -3.89
C VAL A 745 -4.64 31.12 -3.13
N ALA A 746 -3.76 31.98 -3.68
CA ALA A 746 -2.50 32.32 -3.02
C ALA A 746 -2.70 33.25 -1.80
N GLY A 747 -1.86 33.11 -0.77
CA GLY A 747 -1.83 34.02 0.40
C GLY A 747 -2.76 33.63 1.56
N ASP A 748 -2.88 34.53 2.56
CA ASP A 748 -3.38 34.20 3.91
C ASP A 748 -4.88 34.39 4.17
N GLY A 749 -5.65 34.89 3.20
CA GLY A 749 -7.05 35.24 3.45
C GLY A 749 -7.42 36.72 3.30
N ARG A 750 -6.45 37.64 3.34
CA ARG A 750 -6.73 39.04 3.74
C ARG A 750 -6.62 40.11 2.65
N SER A 751 -6.04 39.80 1.48
CA SER A 751 -5.93 40.75 0.36
C SER A 751 -7.11 40.62 -0.63
N PRO A 752 -7.66 41.74 -1.15
CA PRO A 752 -8.91 41.76 -1.94
C PRO A 752 -8.80 41.16 -3.35
N VAL A 753 -7.60 41.03 -3.91
CA VAL A 753 -7.34 40.36 -5.20
C VAL A 753 -6.12 39.44 -5.03
N ARG A 754 -6.24 38.19 -5.48
CA ARG A 754 -5.21 37.17 -5.29
C ARG A 754 -4.82 36.49 -6.59
N GLU A 755 -3.63 35.93 -6.62
CA GLU A 755 -3.16 35.12 -7.75
C GLU A 755 -3.55 33.65 -7.58
N VAL A 756 -3.33 32.86 -8.62
CA VAL A 756 -3.45 31.40 -8.58
C VAL A 756 -2.25 30.82 -7.85
N ASP A 757 -2.50 29.96 -6.86
CA ASP A 757 -1.45 29.26 -6.13
C ASP A 757 -1.04 27.99 -6.89
N ALA A 758 -0.01 28.12 -7.73
CA ALA A 758 0.50 27.03 -8.55
C ALA A 758 1.03 25.84 -7.73
N ASP A 759 1.53 26.07 -6.52
CA ASP A 759 2.06 25.02 -5.65
C ASP A 759 0.95 24.13 -5.09
N THR A 760 -0.14 24.74 -4.63
CA THR A 760 -1.32 24.00 -4.14
C THR A 760 -2.09 23.36 -5.30
N ALA A 761 -2.10 23.99 -6.48
CA ALA A 761 -2.60 23.39 -7.72
C ALA A 761 -1.81 22.12 -8.08
N ALA A 762 -0.48 22.16 -8.04
CA ALA A 762 0.37 21.00 -8.29
C ALA A 762 0.20 19.89 -7.24
N LYS A 763 -0.15 20.23 -5.99
CA LYS A 763 -0.39 19.28 -4.89
C LYS A 763 -1.83 18.73 -4.86
N GLY A 764 -2.75 19.26 -5.66
CA GLY A 764 -4.15 18.87 -5.63
C GLY A 764 -4.88 19.21 -4.33
N THR A 765 -4.48 20.31 -3.67
CA THR A 765 -5.08 20.79 -2.41
C THR A 765 -5.83 22.11 -2.64
N PRO A 766 -7.04 22.07 -3.21
CA PRO A 766 -7.78 23.28 -3.56
C PRO A 766 -8.26 24.05 -2.34
N THR A 767 -8.44 25.36 -2.50
CA THR A 767 -9.10 26.21 -1.52
C THR A 767 -10.62 26.06 -1.61
N PHE A 768 -11.13 26.01 -2.84
CA PHE A 768 -12.54 25.79 -3.12
C PHE A 768 -12.69 24.79 -4.27
N VAL A 769 -13.83 24.10 -4.27
CA VAL A 769 -14.29 23.33 -5.43
C VAL A 769 -15.60 23.95 -5.86
N THR A 770 -15.82 24.13 -7.16
CA THR A 770 -16.91 24.97 -7.65
C THR A 770 -17.65 24.29 -8.78
N PHE A 771 -18.96 24.49 -8.87
CA PHE A 771 -19.67 24.36 -10.13
C PHE A 771 -19.66 25.71 -10.83
N ASN A 772 -19.20 25.76 -12.07
CA ASN A 772 -19.12 26.95 -12.93
C ASN A 772 -18.30 28.12 -12.36
N GLY A 773 -17.22 27.83 -11.62
CA GLY A 773 -16.11 28.77 -11.39
C GLY A 773 -16.17 29.62 -10.12
N ALA A 774 -17.27 29.59 -9.36
CA ALA A 774 -17.38 30.26 -8.05
C ALA A 774 -18.07 29.36 -7.02
N ALA A 775 -17.48 29.24 -5.83
CA ALA A 775 -18.01 28.46 -4.70
C ALA A 775 -19.35 29.04 -4.24
N ASP A 776 -20.31 28.18 -3.91
CA ASP A 776 -21.62 28.55 -3.35
C ASP A 776 -22.52 29.41 -4.27
N GLN A 777 -22.12 29.64 -5.53
CA GLN A 777 -22.81 30.60 -6.39
C GLN A 777 -24.26 30.19 -6.69
N TYR A 778 -24.53 28.88 -6.70
CA TYR A 778 -25.83 28.31 -6.99
C TYR A 778 -26.69 28.07 -5.74
N ASP A 779 -26.16 28.30 -4.55
CA ASP A 779 -27.00 28.53 -3.36
C ASP A 779 -27.49 29.97 -3.34
N ALA A 780 -26.63 30.91 -3.73
CA ALA A 780 -26.99 32.32 -3.82
C ALA A 780 -27.88 32.63 -5.04
N ARG A 781 -27.73 31.91 -6.15
CA ARG A 781 -28.52 32.06 -7.38
C ARG A 781 -28.96 30.68 -7.89
N PRO A 782 -30.00 30.09 -7.29
CA PRO A 782 -30.46 28.75 -7.64
C PRO A 782 -30.85 28.57 -9.10
N LEU A 783 -30.71 27.33 -9.59
CA LEU A 783 -31.30 26.89 -10.85
C LEU A 783 -32.82 26.82 -10.71
N THR A 784 -33.57 26.84 -11.81
CA THR A 784 -35.04 26.83 -11.75
C THR A 784 -35.66 25.70 -12.58
N ALA A 785 -36.73 25.10 -12.06
CA ALA A 785 -37.55 24.15 -12.81
C ALA A 785 -39.01 24.21 -12.35
N ARG A 786 -39.86 23.41 -12.98
CA ARG A 786 -41.25 23.18 -12.55
C ARG A 786 -41.44 21.71 -12.20
N ALA A 787 -42.34 21.43 -11.27
CA ALA A 787 -42.76 20.06 -11.01
C ALA A 787 -43.28 19.43 -12.31
N GLY A 788 -42.88 18.18 -12.58
CA GLY A 788 -43.20 17.48 -13.83
C GLY A 788 -42.37 17.88 -15.05
N ALA A 789 -41.51 18.89 -14.97
CA ALA A 789 -40.65 19.29 -16.09
C ALA A 789 -39.45 18.34 -16.25
N ARG A 790 -39.15 17.91 -17.47
CA ARG A 790 -37.96 17.11 -17.78
C ARG A 790 -36.72 17.99 -17.69
N VAL A 791 -35.81 17.67 -16.79
CA VAL A 791 -34.54 18.39 -16.59
C VAL A 791 -33.39 17.53 -17.12
N ARG A 792 -32.51 18.11 -17.94
CA ARG A 792 -31.19 17.55 -18.30
C ARG A 792 -30.10 18.42 -17.71
N ILE A 793 -29.13 17.80 -17.05
CA ILE A 793 -27.92 18.49 -16.57
C ILE A 793 -26.72 17.82 -17.23
N TRP A 794 -26.06 18.55 -18.13
CA TRP A 794 -24.74 18.20 -18.63
C TRP A 794 -23.70 18.52 -17.57
N VAL A 795 -22.81 17.57 -17.31
CA VAL A 795 -21.83 17.67 -16.24
C VAL A 795 -20.45 17.37 -16.83
N LEU A 796 -19.50 18.27 -16.59
CA LEU A 796 -18.10 18.09 -16.93
C LEU A 796 -17.26 18.23 -15.67
N ASP A 797 -16.37 17.28 -15.43
CA ASP A 797 -15.30 17.45 -14.45
C ASP A 797 -14.06 17.99 -15.17
N ALA A 798 -13.79 19.29 -15.02
CA ALA A 798 -12.62 19.91 -15.64
C ALA A 798 -11.32 19.72 -14.81
N GLY A 799 -11.43 19.33 -13.54
CA GLY A 799 -10.30 19.22 -12.62
C GLY A 799 -9.56 20.54 -12.34
N PRO A 800 -8.20 20.51 -12.21
CA PRO A 800 -7.30 19.49 -12.74
C PRO A 800 -7.03 18.26 -11.84
N ALA A 801 -7.55 18.19 -10.62
CA ALA A 801 -7.10 17.21 -9.62
C ALA A 801 -8.20 16.42 -8.88
N LYS A 802 -9.42 16.94 -8.77
CA LYS A 802 -10.49 16.27 -7.99
C LYS A 802 -11.47 15.55 -8.90
N ALA A 803 -11.87 14.34 -8.49
CA ALA A 803 -12.95 13.61 -9.14
C ALA A 803 -14.32 14.13 -8.68
N LEU A 804 -15.33 13.96 -9.52
CA LEU A 804 -16.71 14.35 -9.25
C LEU A 804 -17.61 13.12 -9.04
N SER A 805 -18.49 13.19 -8.05
CA SER A 805 -19.65 12.29 -7.93
C SER A 805 -20.93 13.14 -7.89
N PHE A 806 -21.45 13.53 -9.06
CA PHE A 806 -22.57 14.47 -9.15
C PHE A 806 -23.88 13.84 -8.69
N HIS A 807 -24.55 14.47 -7.73
CA HIS A 807 -25.80 13.98 -7.13
C HIS A 807 -26.81 15.12 -6.99
N VAL A 808 -28.10 14.82 -7.19
CA VAL A 808 -29.22 15.72 -6.88
C VAL A 808 -30.07 15.09 -5.78
N ILE A 809 -30.09 15.73 -4.61
CA ILE A 809 -30.80 15.27 -3.42
C ILE A 809 -32.30 15.36 -3.65
N GLY A 810 -33.03 14.32 -3.22
CA GLY A 810 -34.49 14.26 -3.31
C GLY A 810 -35.04 13.77 -4.65
N THR A 811 -34.17 13.33 -5.57
CA THR A 811 -34.59 12.72 -6.84
C THR A 811 -33.64 11.58 -7.26
N GLN A 812 -33.99 10.88 -8.33
CA GLN A 812 -33.19 9.84 -8.97
C GLN A 812 -33.16 10.11 -10.46
N PHE A 813 -32.03 9.77 -11.10
CA PHE A 813 -31.87 9.88 -12.53
C PHE A 813 -32.47 8.68 -13.23
N ASP A 814 -33.37 8.94 -14.18
CA ASP A 814 -33.88 7.90 -15.08
C ASP A 814 -33.01 7.75 -16.33
N THR A 815 -32.12 8.71 -16.59
CA THR A 815 -31.19 8.68 -17.72
C THR A 815 -29.82 9.15 -17.25
N VAL A 816 -28.80 8.38 -17.56
CA VAL A 816 -27.39 8.71 -17.29
C VAL A 816 -26.57 8.36 -18.52
N TYR A 817 -25.88 9.36 -19.05
CA TYR A 817 -24.96 9.24 -20.17
C TYR A 817 -23.57 9.67 -19.70
N ALA A 818 -22.55 8.86 -19.93
CA ALA A 818 -21.17 9.13 -19.51
C ALA A 818 -20.21 8.70 -20.62
N GLU A 819 -19.22 9.53 -20.94
CA GLU A 819 -18.09 9.19 -21.82
C GLU A 819 -18.51 8.55 -23.16
N GLY A 820 -19.60 9.04 -23.76
CA GLY A 820 -20.07 8.57 -25.06
C GLY A 820 -21.18 7.51 -25.03
N GLY A 821 -21.53 6.95 -23.86
CA GLY A 821 -22.49 5.85 -23.72
C GLY A 821 -23.59 6.07 -22.67
N TYR A 822 -24.76 5.44 -22.87
CA TYR A 822 -25.81 5.40 -21.84
C TYR A 822 -25.52 4.31 -20.81
N LEU A 823 -25.47 4.68 -19.54
CA LEU A 823 -25.53 3.74 -18.42
C LEU A 823 -26.99 3.39 -18.08
N LEU A 824 -27.88 4.37 -18.25
CA LEU A 824 -29.31 4.23 -18.08
C LEU A 824 -30.02 5.15 -19.08
N LYS A 825 -31.13 4.71 -19.69
CA LYS A 825 -31.91 5.52 -20.64
C LYS A 825 -33.40 5.35 -20.39
N ARG A 826 -34.04 6.38 -19.82
CA ARG A 826 -35.47 6.38 -19.43
C ARG A 826 -35.86 5.15 -18.60
N GLY A 827 -35.08 4.87 -17.57
CA GLY A 827 -35.24 3.73 -16.68
C GLY A 827 -34.84 2.38 -17.29
N LYS A 828 -34.25 2.37 -18.49
CA LYS A 828 -33.76 1.15 -19.13
C LYS A 828 -32.25 1.01 -19.04
N ASP A 829 -31.76 -0.14 -18.61
CA ASP A 829 -30.33 -0.42 -18.53
C ASP A 829 -29.75 -0.93 -19.87
N GLY A 830 -28.45 -1.29 -19.86
CA GLY A 830 -27.75 -1.81 -21.04
C GLY A 830 -28.22 -3.20 -21.52
N PHE A 831 -28.97 -3.94 -20.69
CA PHE A 831 -29.53 -5.25 -21.02
C PHE A 831 -31.00 -5.17 -21.43
N GLY A 832 -31.63 -4.01 -21.26
CA GLY A 832 -33.02 -3.74 -21.63
C GLY A 832 -34.01 -3.89 -20.48
N ASP A 833 -33.52 -4.14 -19.26
CA ASP A 833 -34.36 -4.19 -18.06
C ASP A 833 -34.97 -2.81 -17.79
N VAL A 834 -36.20 -2.78 -17.30
CA VAL A 834 -36.99 -1.55 -17.08
C VAL A 834 -37.01 -1.15 -15.60
N ASP A 835 -37.49 0.06 -15.31
CA ASP A 835 -37.66 0.63 -13.95
C ASP A 835 -36.35 0.83 -13.16
N GLY A 836 -35.21 0.87 -13.85
CA GLY A 836 -33.92 1.22 -13.27
C GLY A 836 -33.82 2.71 -12.90
N GLY A 837 -32.98 3.01 -11.90
CA GLY A 837 -32.69 4.38 -11.47
C GLY A 837 -31.24 4.53 -11.04
N ALA A 838 -30.67 5.72 -11.24
CA ALA A 838 -29.31 6.03 -10.82
C ALA A 838 -29.29 7.22 -9.84
N GLN A 839 -28.44 7.14 -8.81
CA GLN A 839 -28.36 8.16 -7.77
C GLN A 839 -27.29 9.22 -8.04
N ALA A 840 -26.20 8.86 -8.74
CA ALA A 840 -25.07 9.73 -8.96
C ALA A 840 -24.41 9.48 -10.32
N LEU A 841 -23.76 10.50 -10.86
CA LEU A 841 -22.88 10.42 -12.04
C LEU A 841 -21.43 10.63 -11.59
N ALA A 842 -20.63 9.56 -11.63
CA ALA A 842 -19.21 9.60 -11.29
C ALA A 842 -18.37 9.99 -12.52
N LEU A 843 -17.49 10.98 -12.39
CA LEU A 843 -16.60 11.49 -13.41
C LEU A 843 -15.19 11.69 -12.81
N GLN A 844 -14.16 11.42 -13.60
CA GLN A 844 -12.77 11.81 -13.31
C GLN A 844 -12.43 13.14 -14.01
N PRO A 845 -11.35 13.84 -13.64
CA PRO A 845 -10.88 15.01 -14.37
C PRO A 845 -10.75 14.73 -15.88
N GLY A 846 -11.34 15.61 -16.70
CA GLY A 846 -11.43 15.48 -18.15
C GLY A 846 -12.64 14.70 -18.66
N GLN A 847 -13.44 14.08 -17.79
CA GLN A 847 -14.61 13.29 -18.17
C GLN A 847 -15.91 14.08 -18.09
N GLY A 848 -16.86 13.71 -18.93
CA GLY A 848 -18.18 14.34 -18.96
C GLY A 848 -19.34 13.39 -19.24
N GLY A 849 -20.52 13.84 -18.84
CA GLY A 849 -21.79 13.16 -19.10
C GLY A 849 -23.00 14.07 -19.03
N PHE A 850 -24.18 13.47 -18.99
CA PHE A 850 -25.40 14.15 -18.56
C PHE A 850 -26.32 13.22 -17.79
N VAL A 851 -27.15 13.81 -16.95
CA VAL A 851 -28.23 13.12 -16.24
C VAL A 851 -29.58 13.73 -16.59
N GLU A 852 -30.64 12.93 -16.58
CA GLU A 852 -32.01 13.42 -16.68
C GLU A 852 -32.91 12.87 -15.59
N PHE A 853 -33.81 13.72 -15.11
CA PHE A 853 -34.82 13.39 -14.12
C PHE A 853 -36.03 14.33 -14.27
N THR A 854 -37.10 13.99 -13.56
CA THR A 854 -38.33 14.80 -13.49
C THR A 854 -38.68 15.02 -12.02
N PRO A 855 -38.61 16.26 -11.48
CA PRO A 855 -38.94 16.51 -10.09
C PRO A 855 -40.46 16.33 -9.90
N PRO A 856 -40.90 15.44 -8.99
CA PRO A 856 -42.32 15.10 -8.88
C PRO A 856 -43.17 16.17 -8.18
N ALA A 857 -42.54 17.05 -7.39
CA ALA A 857 -43.23 18.07 -6.61
C ALA A 857 -42.42 19.37 -6.57
N ALA A 858 -43.09 20.47 -6.17
CA ALA A 858 -42.42 21.72 -5.87
C ALA A 858 -41.52 21.57 -4.63
N GLY A 859 -40.40 22.27 -4.61
CA GLY A 859 -39.43 22.19 -3.51
C GLY A 859 -38.05 22.70 -3.90
N HIS A 860 -37.10 22.51 -2.99
CA HIS A 860 -35.69 22.84 -3.18
C HIS A 860 -34.94 21.52 -3.31
N TYR A 861 -34.29 21.30 -4.45
CA TYR A 861 -33.53 20.09 -4.73
C TYR A 861 -32.04 20.44 -4.77
N PRO A 862 -31.29 20.23 -3.68
CA PRO A 862 -29.86 20.48 -3.66
C PRO A 862 -29.12 19.58 -4.65
N PHE A 863 -28.09 20.09 -5.30
CA PHE A 863 -27.14 19.30 -6.07
C PHE A 863 -25.73 19.51 -5.52
N VAL A 864 -24.93 18.45 -5.52
CA VAL A 864 -23.63 18.41 -4.83
C VAL A 864 -22.61 17.58 -5.62
N SER A 865 -21.33 17.81 -5.36
CA SER A 865 -20.33 16.74 -5.43
C SER A 865 -20.48 15.84 -4.21
N HIS A 866 -20.72 14.54 -4.42
CA HIS A 866 -20.87 13.57 -3.33
C HIS A 866 -19.51 13.16 -2.72
N VAL A 867 -18.41 13.69 -3.22
CA VAL A 867 -17.19 13.84 -2.44
C VAL A 867 -17.46 14.95 -1.44
N MET A 868 -17.96 14.60 -0.25
CA MET A 868 -18.56 15.59 0.66
C MET A 868 -17.63 16.73 1.06
N ASN A 869 -16.33 16.46 1.15
CA ASN A 869 -15.34 17.52 1.35
C ASN A 869 -15.33 18.57 0.22
N ASP A 870 -15.62 18.20 -1.02
CA ASP A 870 -15.67 19.12 -2.16
C ASP A 870 -16.97 19.94 -2.14
N ALA A 871 -18.09 19.33 -1.73
CA ALA A 871 -19.31 20.07 -1.42
C ALA A 871 -19.07 21.05 -0.26
N GLU A 872 -18.42 20.66 0.83
CA GLU A 872 -18.07 21.55 1.94
C GLU A 872 -17.12 22.71 1.52
N HIS A 873 -16.40 22.54 0.41
CA HIS A 873 -15.57 23.57 -0.22
C HIS A 873 -16.31 24.39 -1.31
N GLY A 874 -17.62 24.19 -1.48
CA GLY A 874 -18.51 25.03 -2.29
C GLY A 874 -19.02 24.41 -3.60
N ALA A 875 -18.79 23.12 -3.84
CA ALA A 875 -19.31 22.40 -4.99
C ALA A 875 -20.74 21.92 -4.73
N HIS A 876 -21.64 22.87 -4.49
CA HIS A 876 -23.08 22.62 -4.34
C HIS A 876 -23.94 23.80 -4.85
N GLY A 877 -25.24 23.55 -4.90
CA GLY A 877 -26.25 24.53 -5.25
C GLY A 877 -27.64 23.96 -5.07
N THR A 878 -28.66 24.75 -5.40
CA THR A 878 -30.07 24.33 -5.31
C THR A 878 -30.79 24.49 -6.63
N ILE A 879 -31.70 23.57 -6.95
CA ILE A 879 -32.72 23.73 -7.98
C ILE A 879 -34.04 24.08 -7.29
N GLU A 880 -34.53 25.29 -7.52
CA GLU A 880 -35.84 25.75 -7.11
C GLU A 880 -36.91 25.23 -8.08
N VAL A 881 -37.73 24.30 -7.59
CA VAL A 881 -38.82 23.70 -8.35
C VAL A 881 -40.13 24.35 -7.93
N THR A 882 -40.76 25.04 -8.86
CA THR A 882 -42.07 25.68 -8.67
C THR A 882 -43.22 24.72 -9.04
N PRO A 883 -44.45 24.92 -8.52
CA PRO A 883 -45.60 24.09 -8.90
C PRO A 883 -45.85 24.10 -10.42
N SER A 884 -46.35 23.00 -10.97
CA SER A 884 -46.88 22.99 -12.34
C SER A 884 -48.12 23.89 -12.40
N ARG A 885 -48.22 24.74 -13.42
CA ARG A 885 -49.47 25.47 -13.70
C ARG A 885 -50.53 24.55 -14.26
#